data_AF-A0A7U2I2H6-F1
#
_entry.id   AF-A0A7U2I2H6-F1
#
_cell.length_a   1.000
_cell.length_b   1.000
_cell.length_c   1.000
_cell.angle_alpha   90.00
_cell.angle_beta   90.00
_cell.angle_gamma   90.00
#
_symmetry.space_group_name_H-M   'P 1'
#
loop_
_entity.id
_entity.type
_entity.pdbx_description
1 polymer ?
#
loop_
_entity_poly.entity_id
_entity_poly.type
_entity_poly.pdbx_seq_one_letter_code
_entity_poly.pdbx_strand_id
1 'polypeptide(L)'
;MSRYEWIKSQTNRAVSWLVDTASAQGSVVRTAQDTATVQNITTHTTPAPKQGRLKGKARTEAREKARKAKEAEALRVANEAAKQVSKPRQVSTDELLRQGRYLRNLQGTIIMPKNIWRAYKDAIRGRQKYVEKFAAEEPEHQGNAGHVYFLDILRQIVSMLEGRILVQASASTATSKNQDRDFTNLFSQLSIDPAEDAIEQEENPNSEEKDDMAIVNVAPVRYEPKVDPAEEAKLLWFCFVDDAVELRDYVILIWLRFFEGGDIAPSLPVATFLTEAAMAQITMLEKTMKPHSMSEMGKLSKVLQDQQDWTLAAITIMSARAAMNEDTTYPISVPLSLPRLLKLSPQMAVDPIVIEKDTFLIQYLMDLSLERNGSVKVERESSDGVSSLINNKLDIISRLLLSVWTGTYPSVAVFCVATALQHIWESNRGQLRKPMQELERYLNKHQEFAGTLFDEQVSIYRSSTTEELNTLMRFVQVNPVQLDRYRHIREISPKHPKGALCGLHRNMWKDLTLSYEYKEMMMDRIEELEDHPGNSEAIHKYMEKFIIPNPDPNFLRSSNPALCGKLLLNAQMRREEINLNFVNMNQDLHAMCHMYNALRQFGYLDEPWHALETYIDLHIKTIFMGERPTASAHVMVNRVFLSSGLHSEALRQLNNPDKRTKDPRFLAKQKTNRTGNVTLSPFMGILSDYLHDKDTIQRTLYRMDDEMVAQAKRELVGFKGPKSRSPVKSYLKDSGHIAFLQALEVQMNQIDRIFATDGIGLSRTCTALFEEITLNAEFQLSTLAGRKDDGFSCLAMMLRRFVDADQGVMGAREVAESVAGTAAAVLRGYIRKGGKGMPQ
;
A
#
# COMPACT_ATOMS: atom_id res chain seq x y z
N MET A 1 8.56 -7.94 -9.61
CA MET A 1 8.82 -8.93 -10.68
C MET A 1 8.33 -10.24 -10.16
N SER A 2 7.58 -10.98 -10.96
CA SER A 2 7.43 -12.42 -10.69
C SER A 2 8.77 -13.13 -10.89
N ARG A 3 8.94 -14.34 -10.33
CA ARG A 3 10.13 -15.17 -10.60
C ARG A 3 10.29 -15.42 -12.08
N TYR A 4 9.20 -15.66 -12.80
CA TYR A 4 9.21 -15.85 -14.24
C TYR A 4 9.75 -14.62 -14.98
N GLU A 5 9.20 -13.44 -14.71
CA GLU A 5 9.64 -12.19 -15.34
C GLU A 5 11.12 -11.92 -15.06
N TRP A 6 11.60 -12.23 -13.85
CA TRP A 6 13.00 -12.12 -13.50
C TRP A 6 13.87 -13.09 -14.31
N ILE A 7 13.53 -14.39 -14.34
CA ILE A 7 14.26 -15.41 -15.13
C ILE A 7 14.31 -15.01 -16.61
N LYS A 8 13.17 -14.57 -17.16
CA LYS A 8 13.06 -14.11 -18.55
C LYS A 8 13.90 -12.87 -18.79
N SER A 9 13.86 -11.89 -17.90
CA SER A 9 14.67 -10.66 -17.99
C SER A 9 16.16 -10.95 -17.98
N GLN A 10 16.64 -11.85 -17.11
CA GLN A 10 18.04 -12.27 -17.10
C GLN A 10 18.42 -13.06 -18.36
N THR A 11 17.55 -13.95 -18.83
CA THR A 11 17.73 -14.70 -20.08
C THR A 11 17.88 -13.73 -21.26
N ASN A 12 16.97 -12.77 -21.39
CA ASN A 12 16.97 -11.78 -22.48
C ASN A 12 18.21 -10.89 -22.42
N ARG A 13 18.65 -10.50 -21.21
CA ARG A 13 19.86 -9.68 -21.02
C ARG A 13 21.12 -10.43 -21.42
N ALA A 14 21.22 -11.71 -21.02
CA ALA A 14 22.32 -12.58 -21.41
C ALA A 14 22.37 -12.79 -22.93
N VAL A 15 21.22 -13.13 -23.54
CA VAL A 15 21.09 -13.33 -24.99
C VAL A 15 21.37 -12.06 -25.78
N SER A 16 20.83 -10.90 -25.36
CA SER A 16 21.08 -9.64 -26.06
C SER A 16 22.56 -9.28 -26.05
N TRP A 17 23.23 -9.40 -24.90
CA TRP A 17 24.67 -9.14 -24.83
C TRP A 17 25.47 -10.08 -25.73
N LEU A 18 25.14 -11.37 -25.79
CA LEU A 18 25.82 -12.33 -26.66
C LEU A 18 25.76 -11.90 -28.12
N VAL A 19 24.56 -11.56 -28.56
CA VAL A 19 24.26 -11.22 -29.94
C VAL A 19 24.87 -9.86 -30.29
N ASP A 20 24.73 -8.86 -29.44
CA ASP A 20 25.32 -7.53 -29.62
C ASP A 20 26.84 -7.60 -29.67
N THR A 21 27.45 -8.36 -28.76
CA THR A 21 28.92 -8.50 -28.70
C THR A 21 29.45 -9.22 -29.93
N ALA A 22 28.79 -10.29 -30.37
CA ALA A 22 29.19 -10.99 -31.58
C ALA A 22 28.99 -10.13 -32.84
N SER A 23 27.90 -9.36 -32.89
CA SER A 23 27.63 -8.42 -33.99
C SER A 23 28.66 -7.32 -34.08
N ALA A 24 29.03 -6.73 -32.93
CA ALA A 24 30.06 -5.70 -32.84
C ALA A 24 31.44 -6.19 -33.30
N GLN A 25 31.70 -7.50 -33.22
CA GLN A 25 32.92 -8.13 -33.69
C GLN A 25 32.85 -8.62 -35.15
N GLY A 26 31.74 -8.37 -35.85
CA GLY A 26 31.58 -8.66 -37.28
C GLY A 26 30.73 -9.90 -37.61
N SER A 27 30.05 -10.51 -36.63
CA SER A 27 29.12 -11.61 -36.90
C SER A 27 27.79 -11.08 -37.46
N VAL A 28 27.28 -11.72 -38.51
CA VAL A 28 25.94 -11.40 -39.05
C VAL A 28 24.89 -12.15 -38.23
N VAL A 29 23.94 -11.47 -37.61
CA VAL A 29 22.86 -12.13 -36.84
C VAL A 29 21.76 -12.57 -37.77
N ARG A 30 21.39 -13.86 -37.73
CA ARG A 30 20.21 -14.35 -38.45
C ARG A 30 19.01 -14.28 -37.51
N THR A 31 18.06 -13.39 -37.78
CA THR A 31 16.82 -13.32 -37.01
C THR A 31 15.73 -14.15 -37.67
N ALA A 32 14.75 -14.63 -36.88
CA ALA A 32 13.65 -15.41 -37.42
C ALA A 32 12.75 -14.61 -38.41
N GLN A 33 12.87 -13.29 -38.41
CA GLN A 33 12.11 -12.40 -39.30
C GLN A 33 12.74 -12.28 -40.69
N ASP A 34 14.07 -12.40 -40.81
CA ASP A 34 14.78 -12.28 -42.09
C ASP A 34 14.43 -13.43 -43.07
N THR A 35 13.96 -14.57 -42.55
CA THR A 35 13.49 -15.70 -43.36
C THR A 35 12.11 -15.50 -43.99
N ALA A 36 11.32 -14.51 -43.57
CA ALA A 36 9.97 -14.27 -44.08
C ALA A 36 9.89 -13.19 -45.18
N THR A 37 10.94 -12.36 -45.36
CA THR A 37 10.84 -11.11 -46.16
C THR A 37 11.34 -11.23 -47.61
N VAL A 38 11.71 -12.41 -48.10
CA VAL A 38 12.25 -12.57 -49.48
C VAL A 38 11.15 -12.68 -50.56
N GLN A 39 9.87 -12.73 -50.19
CA GLN A 39 8.76 -12.72 -51.15
C GLN A 39 7.80 -11.59 -50.83
N ASN A 40 7.88 -10.51 -51.62
CA ASN A 40 6.90 -9.42 -51.83
C ASN A 40 7.49 -8.02 -51.62
N ILE A 41 8.29 -7.58 -52.60
CA ILE A 41 8.37 -6.15 -52.95
C ILE A 41 8.22 -6.04 -54.46
N THR A 42 6.96 -5.98 -54.92
CA THR A 42 6.62 -5.47 -56.26
C THR A 42 6.09 -4.06 -56.05
N THR A 43 6.90 -3.07 -56.43
CA THR A 43 6.56 -1.64 -56.37
C THR A 43 5.49 -1.30 -57.40
N HIS A 44 4.25 -1.08 -56.95
CA HIS A 44 3.22 -0.39 -57.74
C HIS A 44 3.25 1.10 -57.42
N THR A 45 3.83 1.90 -58.31
CA THR A 45 3.67 3.35 -58.34
C THR A 45 2.44 3.71 -59.17
N THR A 46 1.41 4.24 -58.52
CA THR A 46 0.21 4.80 -59.16
C THR A 46 0.40 6.30 -59.38
N PRO A 47 0.09 6.85 -60.57
CA PRO A 47 0.25 8.28 -60.84
C PRO A 47 -0.89 9.11 -60.23
N ALA A 48 -0.52 10.22 -59.59
CA ALA A 48 -1.44 11.16 -58.95
C ALA A 48 -2.26 11.98 -59.97
N PRO A 49 -3.56 12.26 -59.71
CA PRO A 49 -4.37 13.09 -60.59
C PRO A 49 -4.10 14.58 -60.39
N LYS A 50 -4.00 15.32 -61.50
CA LYS A 50 -3.85 16.78 -61.53
C LYS A 50 -5.15 17.45 -61.07
N GLN A 51 -5.13 18.18 -59.96
CA GLN A 51 -6.25 19.03 -59.53
C GLN A 51 -6.00 20.51 -59.82
N GLY A 52 -7.08 21.16 -60.25
CA GLY A 52 -7.14 22.53 -60.77
C GLY A 52 -6.90 23.63 -59.74
N ARG A 53 -6.54 24.79 -60.28
CA ARG A 53 -6.05 25.99 -59.59
C ARG A 53 -7.19 26.76 -58.88
N LEU A 54 -7.35 26.56 -57.57
CA LEU A 54 -8.19 27.41 -56.72
C LEU A 54 -7.44 28.69 -56.31
N LYS A 55 -8.07 29.86 -56.46
CA LYS A 55 -7.57 31.19 -56.04
C LYS A 55 -8.24 31.63 -54.73
N GLY A 56 -7.50 32.31 -53.84
CA GLY A 56 -8.03 32.98 -52.64
C GLY A 56 -7.76 32.28 -51.31
N LYS A 57 -8.27 32.86 -50.20
CA LYS A 57 -8.08 32.48 -48.77
C LYS A 57 -8.21 30.97 -48.49
N ALA A 58 -9.00 30.23 -49.27
CA ALA A 58 -9.12 28.78 -49.20
C ALA A 58 -7.79 28.01 -49.46
N ARG A 59 -6.83 28.61 -50.19
CA ARG A 59 -5.53 28.01 -50.49
C ARG A 59 -4.57 27.99 -49.28
N THR A 60 -4.75 28.93 -48.34
CA THR A 60 -3.95 29.03 -47.11
C THR A 60 -4.42 28.03 -46.06
N GLU A 61 -5.74 27.94 -45.84
CA GLU A 61 -6.32 26.99 -44.87
C GLU A 61 -6.15 25.52 -45.31
N ALA A 62 -6.26 25.23 -46.61
CA ALA A 62 -6.00 23.89 -47.14
C ALA A 62 -4.52 23.49 -47.02
N ARG A 63 -3.59 24.44 -47.15
CA ARG A 63 -2.14 24.20 -46.93
C ARG A 63 -1.81 23.95 -45.47
N GLU A 64 -2.44 24.67 -44.55
CA GLU A 64 -2.20 24.48 -43.11
C GLU A 64 -2.80 23.16 -42.62
N LYS A 65 -4.00 22.78 -43.08
CA LYS A 65 -4.57 21.45 -42.83
C LYS A 65 -3.71 20.33 -43.42
N ALA A 66 -3.22 20.49 -44.64
CA ALA A 66 -2.33 19.50 -45.25
C ALA A 66 -0.98 19.39 -44.52
N ARG A 67 -0.45 20.50 -43.98
CA ARG A 67 0.77 20.49 -43.17
C ARG A 67 0.55 19.76 -41.85
N LYS A 68 -0.51 20.09 -41.10
CA LYS A 68 -0.86 19.40 -39.84
C LYS A 68 -1.17 17.91 -40.06
N ALA A 69 -1.80 17.55 -41.17
CA ALA A 69 -2.03 16.15 -41.54
C ALA A 69 -0.74 15.40 -41.87
N LYS A 70 0.20 16.04 -42.59
CA LYS A 70 1.53 15.46 -42.85
C LYS A 70 2.37 15.33 -41.57
N GLU A 71 2.27 16.28 -40.65
CA GLU A 71 2.99 16.26 -39.37
C GLU A 71 2.42 15.19 -38.43
N ALA A 72 1.09 15.04 -38.37
CA ALA A 72 0.44 13.97 -37.64
C ALA A 72 0.75 12.58 -38.24
N GLU A 73 0.78 12.45 -39.56
CA GLU A 73 1.16 11.20 -40.22
C GLU A 73 2.65 10.89 -40.05
N ALA A 74 3.52 11.90 -40.11
CA ALA A 74 4.94 11.73 -39.79
C ALA A 74 5.15 11.30 -38.33
N LEU A 75 4.39 11.86 -37.38
CA LEU A 75 4.42 11.44 -35.97
C LEU A 75 3.85 10.04 -35.78
N ARG A 76 2.81 9.65 -36.54
CA ARG A 76 2.25 8.30 -36.53
C ARG A 76 3.23 7.28 -37.10
N VAL A 77 3.86 7.56 -38.23
CA VAL A 77 4.89 6.73 -38.87
C VAL A 77 6.13 6.65 -37.98
N ALA A 78 6.56 7.74 -37.35
CA ALA A 78 7.67 7.74 -36.40
C ALA A 78 7.35 6.91 -35.14
N ASN A 79 6.13 7.03 -34.61
CA ASN A 79 5.66 6.21 -33.48
C ASN A 79 5.52 4.74 -33.87
N GLU A 80 5.01 4.41 -35.07
CA GLU A 80 4.92 3.03 -35.57
C GLU A 80 6.31 2.43 -35.84
N ALA A 81 7.24 3.21 -36.39
CA ALA A 81 8.64 2.82 -36.55
C ALA A 81 9.32 2.60 -35.19
N ALA A 82 9.13 3.49 -34.22
CA ALA A 82 9.64 3.32 -32.86
C ALA A 82 9.02 2.10 -32.15
N LYS A 83 7.74 1.81 -32.39
CA LYS A 83 7.01 0.63 -31.87
C LYS A 83 7.44 -0.67 -32.53
N GLN A 84 7.91 -0.62 -33.78
CA GLN A 84 8.54 -1.77 -34.46
C GLN A 84 9.98 -2.00 -33.97
N VAL A 85 10.76 -0.93 -33.72
CA VAL A 85 12.11 -1.01 -33.13
C VAL A 85 12.07 -1.54 -31.70
N SER A 86 10.97 -1.35 -30.96
CA SER A 86 10.84 -1.83 -29.57
C SER A 86 10.47 -3.31 -29.43
N LYS A 87 10.08 -4.02 -30.50
CA LYS A 87 9.75 -5.44 -30.40
C LYS A 87 11.04 -6.27 -30.34
N PRO A 88 11.22 -7.12 -29.32
CA PRO A 88 12.42 -7.94 -29.22
C PRO A 88 12.54 -8.87 -30.43
N ARG A 89 13.73 -8.94 -31.01
CA ARG A 89 14.02 -9.81 -32.16
C ARG A 89 14.23 -11.24 -31.66
N GLN A 90 13.51 -12.20 -32.24
CA GLN A 90 13.63 -13.61 -31.85
C GLN A 90 14.84 -14.27 -32.53
N VAL A 91 15.63 -14.99 -31.73
CA VAL A 91 16.87 -15.67 -32.12
C VAL A 91 16.73 -17.16 -31.84
N SER A 92 17.03 -18.02 -32.82
CA SER A 92 16.98 -19.47 -32.61
C SER A 92 18.09 -19.95 -31.69
N THR A 93 17.88 -21.08 -31.03
CA THR A 93 18.87 -21.76 -30.19
C THR A 93 20.17 -22.08 -30.93
N ASP A 94 20.07 -22.53 -32.18
CA ASP A 94 21.24 -22.80 -33.04
C ASP A 94 22.03 -21.52 -33.36
N GLU A 95 21.33 -20.40 -33.54
CA GLU A 95 21.98 -19.11 -33.75
C GLU A 95 22.73 -18.66 -32.49
N LEU A 96 22.17 -18.86 -31.29
CA LEU A 96 22.88 -18.57 -30.03
C LEU A 96 24.18 -19.38 -29.91
N LEU A 97 24.13 -20.68 -30.22
CA LEU A 97 25.33 -21.52 -30.24
C LEU A 97 26.34 -21.05 -31.29
N ARG A 98 25.88 -20.63 -32.48
CA ARG A 98 26.74 -20.09 -33.54
C ARG A 98 27.46 -18.82 -33.07
N GLN A 99 26.74 -17.90 -32.42
CA GLN A 99 27.34 -16.68 -31.87
C GLN A 99 28.34 -16.99 -30.74
N GLY A 100 28.02 -17.94 -29.86
CA GLY A 100 28.96 -18.41 -28.83
C GLY A 100 30.25 -19.01 -29.42
N ARG A 101 30.15 -19.85 -30.45
CA ARG A 101 31.31 -20.42 -31.16
C ARG A 101 32.14 -19.36 -31.88
N TYR A 102 31.48 -18.38 -32.49
CA TYR A 102 32.16 -17.26 -33.14
C TYR A 102 33.02 -16.48 -32.14
N LEU A 103 32.45 -16.09 -30.99
CA LEU A 103 33.16 -15.39 -29.93
C LEU A 103 34.31 -16.21 -29.33
N ARG A 104 34.17 -17.54 -29.25
CA ARG A 104 35.26 -18.42 -28.79
C ARG A 104 36.45 -18.44 -29.74
N ASN A 105 36.20 -18.37 -31.05
CA ASN A 105 37.21 -18.47 -32.10
C ASN A 105 37.93 -17.15 -32.39
N LEU A 106 37.40 -16.02 -31.92
CA LEU A 106 38.08 -14.73 -31.96
C LEU A 106 39.40 -14.78 -31.18
N GLN A 107 40.47 -14.27 -31.79
CA GLN A 107 41.76 -14.11 -31.12
C GLN A 107 41.69 -12.86 -30.22
N GLY A 108 41.43 -13.06 -28.93
CA GLY A 108 41.43 -11.97 -27.94
C GLY A 108 40.71 -12.33 -26.64
N THR A 109 40.88 -11.48 -25.63
CA THR A 109 40.12 -11.54 -24.38
C THR A 109 38.90 -10.64 -24.49
N ILE A 110 37.71 -11.17 -24.24
CA ILE A 110 36.46 -10.42 -24.31
C ILE A 110 36.16 -9.84 -22.93
N ILE A 111 35.92 -8.54 -22.83
CA ILE A 111 35.54 -7.90 -21.57
C ILE A 111 34.03 -8.03 -21.39
N MET A 112 33.60 -8.79 -20.38
CA MET A 112 32.17 -8.90 -20.04
C MET A 112 31.87 -8.08 -18.78
N PRO A 113 30.83 -7.22 -18.81
CA PRO A 113 30.34 -6.55 -17.61
C PRO A 113 29.84 -7.56 -16.56
N LYS A 114 30.21 -7.34 -15.28
CA LYS A 114 29.87 -8.24 -14.17
C LYS A 114 28.37 -8.50 -13.99
N ASN A 115 27.53 -7.51 -14.29
CA ASN A 115 26.07 -7.63 -14.25
C ASN A 115 25.55 -8.58 -15.34
N ILE A 116 26.18 -8.64 -16.51
CA ILE A 116 25.81 -9.59 -17.58
C ILE A 116 26.24 -11.01 -17.20
N TRP A 117 27.45 -11.17 -16.65
CA TRP A 117 27.91 -12.47 -16.18
C TRP A 117 27.00 -13.04 -15.09
N ARG A 118 26.57 -12.18 -14.15
CA ARG A 118 25.55 -12.53 -13.16
C ARG A 118 24.23 -12.92 -13.83
N ALA A 119 23.77 -12.15 -14.82
CA ALA A 119 22.54 -12.48 -15.56
C ALA A 119 22.60 -13.88 -16.21
N TYR A 120 23.73 -14.29 -16.76
CA TYR A 120 23.93 -15.67 -17.27
C TYR A 120 23.76 -16.72 -16.17
N LYS A 121 24.49 -16.57 -15.06
CA LYS A 121 24.42 -17.51 -13.93
C LYS A 121 23.02 -17.56 -13.31
N ASP A 122 22.37 -16.42 -13.23
CA ASP A 122 21.01 -16.26 -12.70
C ASP A 122 19.97 -16.92 -13.59
N ALA A 123 20.05 -16.73 -14.92
CA ALA A 123 19.18 -17.38 -15.89
C ALA A 123 19.34 -18.91 -15.86
N ILE A 124 20.57 -19.41 -15.82
CA ILE A 124 20.87 -20.86 -15.73
C ILE A 124 20.32 -21.42 -14.42
N ARG A 125 20.60 -20.79 -13.29
CA ARG A 125 20.13 -21.23 -11.97
C ARG A 125 18.60 -21.26 -11.89
N GLY A 126 17.94 -20.22 -12.39
CA GLY A 126 16.47 -20.14 -12.40
C GLY A 126 15.83 -21.25 -13.24
N ARG A 127 16.35 -21.51 -14.44
CA ARG A 127 15.84 -22.57 -15.33
C ARG A 127 16.22 -23.98 -14.85
N GLN A 128 17.37 -24.15 -14.21
CA GLN A 128 17.78 -25.45 -13.63
C GLN A 128 16.83 -25.88 -12.51
N LYS A 129 16.46 -24.98 -11.60
CA LYS A 129 15.51 -25.29 -10.52
C LYS A 129 14.19 -25.82 -11.08
N TYR A 130 13.73 -25.25 -12.20
CA TYR A 130 12.53 -25.71 -12.89
C TYR A 130 12.70 -27.12 -13.50
N VAL A 131 13.81 -27.36 -14.19
CA VAL A 131 14.11 -28.68 -14.78
C VAL A 131 14.17 -29.76 -13.71
N GLU A 132 14.81 -29.49 -12.56
CA GLU A 132 14.89 -30.41 -11.44
C GLU A 132 13.52 -30.73 -10.85
N LYS A 133 12.69 -29.70 -10.64
CA LYS A 133 11.32 -29.86 -10.11
C LYS A 133 10.45 -30.66 -11.07
N PHE A 134 10.50 -30.36 -12.37
CA PHE A 134 9.75 -31.10 -13.38
C PHE A 134 10.20 -32.57 -13.45
N ALA A 135 11.52 -32.83 -13.41
CA ALA A 135 12.04 -34.20 -13.43
C ALA A 135 11.63 -35.02 -12.21
N ALA A 136 11.44 -34.38 -11.05
CA ALA A 136 10.95 -35.03 -9.84
C ALA A 136 9.45 -35.39 -9.93
N GLU A 137 8.63 -34.53 -10.54
CA GLU A 137 7.17 -34.73 -10.66
C GLU A 137 6.80 -35.67 -11.82
N GLU A 138 7.52 -35.60 -12.93
CA GLU A 138 7.22 -36.36 -14.16
C GLU A 138 8.49 -36.97 -14.78
N PRO A 139 9.07 -38.02 -14.16
CA PRO A 139 10.33 -38.61 -14.63
C PRO A 139 10.26 -39.19 -16.05
N GLU A 140 9.07 -39.59 -16.52
CA GLU A 140 8.87 -40.21 -17.84
C GLU A 140 8.36 -39.25 -18.94
N HIS A 141 8.08 -37.98 -18.63
CA HIS A 141 7.39 -37.11 -19.59
C HIS A 141 8.37 -36.31 -20.48
N GLN A 142 8.24 -36.48 -21.81
CA GLN A 142 9.07 -35.80 -22.81
C GLN A 142 8.83 -34.29 -22.90
N GLY A 143 7.80 -33.76 -22.23
CA GLY A 143 7.36 -32.37 -22.31
C GLY A 143 8.30 -31.31 -21.70
N ASN A 144 9.49 -31.71 -21.22
CA ASN A 144 10.55 -30.84 -20.69
C ASN A 144 11.84 -30.89 -21.54
N ALA A 145 11.84 -31.66 -22.63
CA ALA A 145 13.02 -31.85 -23.48
C ALA A 145 13.55 -30.52 -24.05
N GLY A 146 12.68 -29.56 -24.42
CA GLY A 146 13.12 -28.28 -24.97
C GLY A 146 13.69 -27.32 -23.91
N HIS A 147 13.18 -27.31 -22.68
CA HIS A 147 13.80 -26.55 -21.58
C HIS A 147 15.14 -27.12 -21.15
N VAL A 148 15.26 -28.44 -21.06
CA VAL A 148 16.55 -29.12 -20.80
C VAL A 148 17.54 -28.76 -21.91
N TYR A 149 17.13 -28.88 -23.17
CA TYR A 149 17.96 -28.51 -24.32
C TYR A 149 18.38 -27.04 -24.28
N PHE A 150 17.45 -26.11 -24.00
CA PHE A 150 17.76 -24.69 -23.91
C PHE A 150 18.70 -24.37 -22.75
N LEU A 151 18.53 -25.03 -21.60
CA LEU A 151 19.41 -24.90 -20.46
C LEU A 151 20.82 -25.40 -20.76
N ASP A 152 20.93 -26.52 -21.45
CA ASP A 152 22.21 -27.08 -21.90
C ASP A 152 22.90 -26.15 -22.89
N ILE A 153 22.15 -25.46 -23.76
CA ILE A 153 22.70 -24.41 -24.63
C ILE A 153 23.29 -23.26 -23.83
N LEU A 154 22.57 -22.76 -22.81
CA LEU A 154 23.09 -21.68 -21.97
C LEU A 154 24.36 -22.12 -21.22
N ARG A 155 24.40 -23.36 -20.72
CA ARG A 155 25.59 -23.94 -20.09
C ARG A 155 26.76 -24.08 -21.05
N GLN A 156 26.50 -24.55 -22.27
CA GLN A 156 27.52 -24.68 -23.32
C GLN A 156 28.09 -23.31 -23.70
N ILE A 157 27.26 -22.29 -23.82
CA ILE A 157 27.73 -20.93 -24.11
C ILE A 157 28.63 -20.42 -22.98
N VAL A 158 28.23 -20.61 -21.72
CA VAL A 158 29.04 -20.22 -20.57
C VAL A 158 30.39 -20.96 -20.56
N SER A 159 30.41 -22.28 -20.78
CA SER A 159 31.65 -23.06 -20.80
C SER A 159 32.57 -22.71 -21.98
N MET A 160 32.00 -22.35 -23.14
CA MET A 160 32.78 -21.85 -24.28
C MET A 160 33.47 -20.52 -24.00
N LEU A 161 32.89 -19.70 -23.13
CA LEU A 161 33.35 -18.34 -22.87
C LEU A 161 34.18 -18.19 -21.58
N GLU A 162 34.09 -19.13 -20.63
CA GLU A 162 34.72 -19.06 -19.29
C GLU A 162 36.26 -18.92 -19.34
N GLY A 163 36.91 -19.40 -20.41
CA GLY A 163 38.36 -19.24 -20.64
C GLY A 163 38.77 -18.01 -21.46
N ARG A 164 37.81 -17.22 -21.96
CA ARG A 164 38.05 -16.05 -22.84
C ARG A 164 37.55 -14.74 -22.26
N ILE A 165 36.66 -14.80 -21.26
CA ILE A 165 36.07 -13.62 -20.66
C ILE A 165 36.94 -13.11 -19.51
N LEU A 166 37.31 -11.83 -19.58
CA LEU A 166 37.71 -11.07 -18.41
C LEU A 166 36.47 -10.37 -17.85
N VAL A 167 35.96 -10.84 -16.73
CA VAL A 167 34.86 -10.16 -16.03
C VAL A 167 35.42 -8.87 -15.44
N GLN A 168 34.85 -7.72 -15.81
CA GLN A 168 35.27 -6.42 -15.27
C GLN A 168 35.28 -6.47 -13.74
N ALA A 169 36.49 -6.40 -13.16
CA ALA A 169 36.66 -6.20 -11.73
C ALA A 169 35.96 -4.88 -11.38
N SER A 170 34.98 -4.94 -10.49
CA SER A 170 34.35 -3.73 -9.98
C SER A 170 35.48 -2.89 -9.37
N ALA A 171 35.72 -1.70 -9.90
CA ALA A 171 36.54 -0.72 -9.20
C ALA A 171 35.91 -0.55 -7.82
N SER A 172 36.50 -1.19 -6.81
CA SER A 172 36.08 -1.05 -5.43
C SER A 172 36.26 0.42 -5.10
N THR A 173 35.15 1.08 -4.81
CA THR A 173 35.15 2.36 -4.13
C THR A 173 36.04 2.19 -2.91
N ALA A 174 37.22 2.81 -2.94
CA ALA A 174 38.22 2.68 -1.89
C ALA A 174 37.57 3.08 -0.56
N THR A 175 37.62 2.17 0.39
CA THR A 175 37.23 2.37 1.78
C THR A 175 38.16 3.42 2.39
N SER A 176 37.71 4.67 2.50
CA SER A 176 38.40 5.67 3.32
C SER A 176 38.11 5.40 4.79
N LYS A 177 39.15 5.03 5.53
CA LYS A 177 39.16 4.93 6.99
C LYS A 177 38.88 6.30 7.63
N ASN A 178 38.15 6.26 8.75
CA ASN A 178 37.96 7.24 9.83
C ASN A 178 38.60 8.64 9.70
N GLN A 179 37.76 9.66 9.82
CA GLN A 179 37.95 10.72 10.82
C GLN A 179 36.60 11.11 11.41
N ASP A 180 36.50 11.03 12.74
CA ASP A 180 35.56 11.83 13.54
C ASP A 180 35.65 13.27 13.07
N ARG A 181 34.54 13.79 12.55
CA ARG A 181 34.36 15.23 12.40
C ARG A 181 33.00 15.60 12.98
N ASP A 182 33.12 16.39 14.03
CA ASP A 182 32.10 17.13 14.73
C ASP A 182 31.21 17.89 13.73
N PHE A 183 29.90 17.60 13.74
CA PHE A 183 28.92 18.17 12.82
C PHE A 183 28.32 19.43 13.42
N THR A 184 29.06 20.53 13.38
CA THR A 184 28.52 21.86 13.71
C THR A 184 28.25 22.65 12.42
N ASN A 185 26.96 22.78 12.10
CA ASN A 185 26.33 23.91 11.39
C ASN A 185 26.96 24.45 10.09
N LEU A 186 26.77 23.73 8.97
CA LEU A 186 26.99 24.29 7.62
C LEU A 186 25.89 25.27 7.15
N PHE A 187 24.80 25.43 7.93
CA PHE A 187 23.76 26.45 7.70
C PHE A 187 23.98 27.76 8.50
N SER A 188 24.97 27.81 9.39
CA SER A 188 25.33 29.04 10.12
C SER A 188 26.08 30.08 9.26
N GLN A 189 26.47 29.71 8.03
CA GLN A 189 27.17 30.60 7.09
C GLN A 189 26.25 31.27 6.07
N LEU A 190 24.93 31.10 6.17
CA LEU A 190 23.95 31.90 5.40
C LEU A 190 23.58 33.17 6.17
N SER A 191 24.57 34.04 6.36
CA SER A 191 24.33 35.47 6.56
C SER A 191 23.85 36.02 5.21
N ILE A 192 22.58 36.37 5.12
CA ILE A 192 22.04 37.04 3.93
C ILE A 192 22.52 38.50 3.97
N ASP A 193 23.56 38.83 3.21
CA ASP A 193 23.81 40.20 2.76
C ASP A 193 22.93 40.52 1.52
N PRO A 194 22.50 41.79 1.34
CA PRO A 194 21.45 42.14 0.39
C PRO A 194 21.99 42.52 -1.01
N ALA A 195 21.18 42.21 -2.04
CA ALA A 195 21.29 42.54 -3.48
C ALA A 195 22.23 41.60 -4.28
N GLU A 196 21.92 41.14 -5.49
CA GLU A 196 21.14 41.70 -6.60
C GLU A 196 20.35 40.60 -7.34
N ASP A 197 19.05 40.78 -7.54
CA ASP A 197 18.30 40.08 -8.59
C ASP A 197 17.85 41.14 -9.61
N ALA A 198 18.67 41.35 -10.63
CA ALA A 198 18.22 41.91 -11.89
C ALA A 198 17.57 40.77 -12.69
N ILE A 199 16.25 40.84 -12.85
CA ILE A 199 15.51 39.99 -13.78
C ILE A 199 15.73 40.57 -15.17
N GLU A 200 16.60 39.96 -15.97
CA GLU A 200 16.60 40.13 -17.42
C GLU A 200 15.68 39.08 -18.04
N GLN A 201 14.54 39.57 -18.55
CA GLN A 201 13.79 38.90 -19.59
C GLN A 201 14.58 39.09 -20.90
N GLU A 202 15.26 38.06 -21.37
CA GLU A 202 15.73 38.02 -22.76
C GLU A 202 14.87 37.05 -23.56
N GLU A 203 14.01 37.64 -24.40
CA GLU A 203 13.63 37.06 -25.68
C GLU A 203 14.89 36.90 -26.52
N ASN A 204 15.16 35.70 -27.03
CA ASN A 204 16.30 35.46 -27.90
C ASN A 204 15.80 35.14 -29.33
N PRO A 205 15.92 36.07 -30.29
CA PRO A 205 15.82 35.79 -31.71
C PRO A 205 17.21 35.47 -32.29
N ASN A 206 17.26 34.47 -33.17
CA ASN A 206 18.40 34.11 -34.02
C ASN A 206 19.70 33.67 -33.31
N SER A 207 19.97 32.36 -33.36
CA SER A 207 21.36 31.88 -33.44
C SER A 207 21.51 30.97 -34.65
N GLU A 208 22.53 31.30 -35.44
CA GLU A 208 22.94 30.67 -36.67
C GLU A 208 23.44 29.23 -36.45
N GLU A 209 23.25 28.44 -37.49
CA GLU A 209 23.65 27.05 -37.63
C GLU A 209 25.12 26.82 -37.27
N LYS A 210 25.37 25.99 -36.26
CA LYS A 210 26.59 25.17 -36.18
C LYS A 210 26.21 23.70 -36.13
N ASP A 211 26.70 23.03 -37.16
CA ASP A 211 26.47 21.64 -37.54
C ASP A 211 27.26 20.72 -36.58
N ASP A 212 26.71 20.48 -35.39
CA ASP A 212 27.18 19.41 -34.51
C ASP A 212 26.32 18.16 -34.78
N MET A 213 26.93 17.19 -35.48
CA MET A 213 26.33 15.89 -35.76
C MET A 213 25.83 15.24 -34.46
N ALA A 214 24.50 15.24 -34.30
CA ALA A 214 23.82 14.47 -33.28
C ALA A 214 24.17 12.98 -33.46
N ILE A 215 25.03 12.44 -32.59
CA ILE A 215 25.16 11.00 -32.42
C ILE A 215 23.82 10.52 -31.87
N VAL A 216 22.97 10.04 -32.77
CA VAL A 216 21.72 9.36 -32.43
C VAL A 216 22.14 8.11 -31.64
N ASN A 217 22.02 8.16 -30.31
CA ASN A 217 22.10 6.98 -29.47
C ASN A 217 20.91 6.07 -29.81
N VAL A 218 21.10 5.22 -30.83
CA VAL A 218 20.14 4.18 -31.20
C VAL A 218 19.98 3.28 -29.97
N ALA A 219 18.77 3.20 -29.44
CA ALA A 219 18.48 2.31 -28.31
C ALA A 219 18.92 0.88 -28.67
N PRO A 220 19.62 0.17 -27.76
CA PRO A 220 20.16 -1.15 -28.06
C PRO A 220 19.02 -2.11 -28.45
N VAL A 221 19.25 -2.86 -29.53
CA VAL A 221 18.28 -3.85 -30.04
C VAL A 221 18.16 -4.96 -29.01
N ARG A 222 16.93 -5.27 -28.57
CA ARG A 222 16.69 -6.33 -27.59
C ARG A 222 16.44 -7.66 -28.29
N TYR A 223 17.12 -8.72 -27.85
CA TYR A 223 16.98 -10.06 -28.41
C TYR A 223 16.32 -11.02 -27.41
N GLU A 224 15.48 -11.91 -27.92
CA GLU A 224 14.79 -12.96 -27.16
C GLU A 224 15.01 -14.34 -27.79
N PRO A 225 15.24 -15.40 -27.00
CA PRO A 225 15.34 -16.74 -27.54
C PRO A 225 14.00 -17.22 -28.09
N LYS A 226 14.02 -17.91 -29.23
CA LYS A 226 12.85 -18.61 -29.79
C LYS A 226 12.65 -19.92 -29.03
N VAL A 227 11.82 -19.87 -27.99
CA VAL A 227 11.39 -21.02 -27.17
C VAL A 227 9.95 -21.40 -27.56
N ASP A 228 9.60 -22.68 -27.45
CA ASP A 228 8.23 -23.14 -27.66
C ASP A 228 7.27 -22.42 -26.67
N PRO A 229 6.22 -21.73 -27.16
CA PRO A 229 5.22 -21.10 -26.30
C PRO A 229 4.59 -22.04 -25.26
N ALA A 230 4.40 -23.33 -25.59
CA ALA A 230 3.82 -24.29 -24.67
C ALA A 230 4.76 -24.60 -23.49
N GLU A 231 6.05 -24.75 -23.76
CA GLU A 231 7.06 -24.95 -22.72
C GLU A 231 7.24 -23.70 -21.86
N GLU A 232 7.27 -22.52 -22.47
CA GLU A 232 7.39 -21.27 -21.73
C GLU A 232 6.15 -20.99 -20.86
N ALA A 233 4.95 -21.39 -21.31
CA ALA A 233 3.73 -21.35 -20.52
C ALA A 233 3.81 -22.26 -19.28
N LYS A 234 4.42 -23.46 -19.40
CA LYS A 234 4.67 -24.33 -18.23
C LYS A 234 5.65 -23.67 -17.25
N LEU A 235 6.78 -23.14 -17.72
CA LEU A 235 7.74 -22.43 -16.84
C LEU A 235 7.07 -21.27 -16.09
N LEU A 236 6.30 -20.46 -16.82
CA LEU A 236 5.51 -19.37 -16.27
C LEU A 236 4.53 -19.87 -15.19
N TRP A 237 3.81 -20.96 -15.46
CA TRP A 237 2.86 -21.58 -14.51
C TRP A 237 3.56 -22.07 -13.24
N PHE A 238 4.66 -22.81 -13.37
CA PHE A 238 5.41 -23.31 -12.22
C PHE A 238 5.93 -22.17 -11.37
N CYS A 239 6.54 -21.13 -11.97
CA CYS A 239 6.98 -19.94 -11.24
C CYS A 239 5.82 -19.24 -10.52
N PHE A 240 4.64 -19.15 -11.16
CA PHE A 240 3.46 -18.57 -10.54
C PHE A 240 2.99 -19.35 -9.30
N VAL A 241 2.89 -20.68 -9.38
CA VAL A 241 2.52 -21.53 -8.23
C VAL A 241 3.53 -21.34 -7.10
N ASP A 242 4.81 -21.34 -7.43
CA ASP A 242 5.94 -21.13 -6.53
C ASP A 242 5.88 -19.76 -5.81
N ASP A 243 5.54 -18.69 -6.54
CA ASP A 243 5.33 -17.34 -6.01
C ASP A 243 4.08 -17.27 -5.12
N ALA A 244 2.98 -17.93 -5.52
CA ALA A 244 1.73 -17.96 -4.76
C ALA A 244 1.88 -18.72 -3.42
N VAL A 245 2.58 -19.85 -3.43
CA VAL A 245 2.92 -20.62 -2.23
C VAL A 245 3.77 -19.78 -1.27
N GLU A 246 4.82 -19.13 -1.77
CA GLU A 246 5.68 -18.28 -0.92
C GLU A 246 4.89 -17.11 -0.30
N LEU A 247 4.01 -16.47 -1.07
CA LEU A 247 3.13 -15.41 -0.58
C LEU A 247 2.14 -15.91 0.47
N ARG A 248 1.54 -17.09 0.27
CA ARG A 248 0.65 -17.73 1.25
C ARG A 248 1.39 -18.03 2.55
N ASP A 249 2.57 -18.64 2.45
CA ASP A 249 3.38 -19.03 3.61
C ASP A 249 3.86 -17.81 4.39
N TYR A 250 4.18 -16.71 3.69
CA TYR A 250 4.48 -15.44 4.33
C TYR A 250 3.29 -14.86 5.10
N VAL A 251 2.07 -14.96 4.56
CA VAL A 251 0.84 -14.55 5.28
C VAL A 251 0.63 -15.41 6.52
N ILE A 252 0.79 -16.73 6.41
CA ILE A 252 0.73 -17.63 7.56
C ILE A 252 1.73 -17.21 8.63
N LEU A 253 2.98 -16.97 8.25
CA LEU A 253 4.05 -16.54 9.16
C LEU A 253 3.73 -15.21 9.86
N ILE A 254 3.17 -14.22 9.15
CA ILE A 254 2.74 -12.95 9.75
C ILE A 254 1.72 -13.17 10.86
N TRP A 255 0.71 -14.01 10.61
CA TRP A 255 -0.33 -14.26 11.60
C TRP A 255 0.21 -15.07 12.79
N LEU A 256 1.09 -16.04 12.57
CA LEU A 256 1.80 -16.72 13.66
C LEU A 256 2.55 -15.71 14.54
N ARG A 257 3.33 -14.80 13.94
CA ARG A 257 4.01 -13.72 14.67
C ARG A 257 3.05 -12.82 15.45
N PHE A 258 1.90 -12.46 14.88
CA PHE A 258 0.89 -11.65 15.57
C PHE A 258 0.31 -12.38 16.81
N PHE A 259 0.00 -13.67 16.68
CA PHE A 259 -0.56 -14.45 17.79
C PHE A 259 0.48 -14.72 18.87
N GLU A 260 1.72 -15.10 18.50
CA GLU A 260 2.86 -15.25 19.41
C GLU A 260 3.17 -13.97 20.20
N GLY A 261 3.03 -12.81 19.56
CA GLY A 261 3.31 -11.50 20.17
C GLY A 261 4.81 -11.17 20.26
N GLY A 262 5.15 -10.17 21.08
CA GLY A 262 6.51 -9.65 21.24
C GLY A 262 6.78 -8.35 20.48
N ASP A 263 7.95 -7.75 20.71
CA ASP A 263 8.30 -6.41 20.20
C ASP A 263 8.40 -6.32 18.67
N ILE A 264 8.62 -7.46 18.02
CA ILE A 264 8.75 -7.59 16.55
C ILE A 264 7.43 -8.12 15.93
N ALA A 265 6.40 -8.42 16.74
CA ALA A 265 5.13 -8.86 16.20
C ALA A 265 4.45 -7.70 15.46
N PRO A 266 3.93 -7.94 14.24
CA PRO A 266 3.13 -6.94 13.55
C PRO A 266 1.85 -6.71 14.36
N SER A 267 1.37 -5.46 14.42
CA SER A 267 0.05 -5.19 15.00
C SER A 267 -1.06 -5.73 14.11
N LEU A 268 -2.29 -5.82 14.65
CA LEU A 268 -3.43 -6.36 13.92
C LEU A 268 -3.70 -5.62 12.58
N PRO A 269 -3.68 -4.28 12.51
CA PRO A 269 -3.82 -3.54 11.25
C PRO A 269 -2.70 -3.84 10.24
N VAL A 270 -1.45 -3.99 10.72
CA VAL A 270 -0.27 -4.28 9.89
C VAL A 270 -0.40 -5.68 9.28
N ALA A 271 -0.71 -6.69 10.10
CA ALA A 271 -0.90 -8.07 9.66
C ALA A 271 -2.01 -8.19 8.61
N THR A 272 -3.15 -7.50 8.83
CA THR A 272 -4.23 -7.44 7.85
C THR A 272 -3.80 -6.79 6.55
N PHE A 273 -3.16 -5.61 6.59
CA PHE A 273 -2.80 -4.93 5.34
C PHE A 273 -1.76 -5.70 4.53
N LEU A 274 -0.80 -6.36 5.19
CA LEU A 274 0.15 -7.24 4.51
C LEU A 274 -0.53 -8.46 3.89
N THR A 275 -1.56 -9.00 4.55
CA THR A 275 -2.42 -10.06 3.98
C THR A 275 -3.14 -9.55 2.73
N GLU A 276 -3.72 -8.35 2.77
CA GLU A 276 -4.34 -7.69 1.61
C GLU A 276 -3.33 -7.50 0.47
N ALA A 277 -2.13 -7.02 0.78
CA ALA A 277 -1.07 -6.79 -0.19
C ALA A 277 -0.59 -8.10 -0.84
N ALA A 278 -0.41 -9.17 -0.05
CA ALA A 278 0.04 -10.47 -0.54
C ALA A 278 -1.00 -11.10 -1.50
N MET A 279 -2.27 -11.14 -1.09
CA MET A 279 -3.32 -11.77 -1.89
C MET A 279 -3.66 -10.95 -3.14
N ALA A 280 -3.51 -9.61 -3.07
CA ALA A 280 -3.60 -8.76 -4.24
C ALA A 280 -2.47 -9.06 -5.25
N GLN A 281 -1.24 -9.33 -4.79
CA GLN A 281 -0.14 -9.75 -5.64
C GLN A 281 -0.41 -11.11 -6.30
N ILE A 282 -0.93 -12.11 -5.57
CA ILE A 282 -1.33 -13.40 -6.17
C ILE A 282 -2.38 -13.17 -7.27
N THR A 283 -3.38 -12.33 -7.01
CA THR A 283 -4.41 -11.99 -8.00
C THR A 283 -3.83 -11.28 -9.23
N MET A 284 -2.82 -10.42 -9.05
CA MET A 284 -2.12 -9.76 -10.15
C MET A 284 -1.33 -10.76 -10.99
N LEU A 285 -0.59 -11.66 -10.34
CA LEU A 285 0.14 -12.73 -11.01
C LEU A 285 -0.82 -13.61 -11.81
N GLU A 286 -1.92 -14.04 -11.22
CA GLU A 286 -2.94 -14.84 -11.90
C GLU A 286 -3.54 -14.11 -13.13
N LYS A 287 -3.74 -12.79 -13.07
CA LYS A 287 -4.18 -12.00 -14.24
C LYS A 287 -3.14 -12.02 -15.36
N THR A 288 -1.85 -11.98 -15.05
CA THR A 288 -0.77 -12.10 -16.06
C THR A 288 -0.69 -13.49 -16.69
N MET A 289 -1.15 -14.52 -15.97
CA MET A 289 -1.23 -15.90 -16.46
C MET A 289 -2.34 -16.12 -17.49
N LYS A 290 -3.52 -15.52 -17.30
CA LYS A 290 -4.74 -15.82 -18.09
C LYS A 290 -4.54 -15.85 -19.61
N PRO A 291 -3.81 -14.90 -20.25
CA PRO A 291 -3.58 -14.92 -21.70
C PRO A 291 -2.80 -16.16 -22.19
N HIS A 292 -2.00 -16.79 -21.33
CA HIS A 292 -1.12 -17.91 -21.66
C HIS A 292 -1.74 -19.27 -21.29
N SER A 293 -2.90 -19.28 -20.63
CA SER A 293 -3.40 -20.42 -19.82
C SER A 293 -4.73 -21.02 -20.29
N MET A 294 -5.38 -20.51 -21.34
CA MET A 294 -6.73 -20.99 -21.71
C MET A 294 -6.81 -22.47 -22.13
N SER A 295 -5.74 -23.10 -22.64
CA SER A 295 -5.71 -24.56 -22.86
C SER A 295 -5.20 -25.35 -21.65
N GLU A 296 -4.58 -24.69 -20.68
CA GLU A 296 -3.92 -25.30 -19.52
C GLU A 296 -4.75 -25.20 -18.23
N MET A 297 -5.86 -24.43 -18.21
CA MET A 297 -6.82 -24.42 -17.09
C MET A 297 -7.42 -25.82 -16.81
N GLY A 298 -7.44 -26.73 -17.79
CA GLY A 298 -7.75 -28.14 -17.55
C GLY A 298 -6.79 -28.81 -16.55
N LYS A 299 -5.58 -28.26 -16.36
CA LYS A 299 -4.55 -28.73 -15.42
C LYS A 299 -4.58 -28.05 -14.05
N LEU A 300 -5.53 -27.15 -13.78
CA LEU A 300 -5.80 -26.73 -12.40
C LEU A 300 -6.07 -27.97 -11.53
N SER A 301 -6.75 -28.97 -12.09
CA SER A 301 -6.95 -30.30 -11.51
C SER A 301 -5.65 -30.99 -11.07
N LYS A 302 -4.57 -30.87 -11.85
CA LYS A 302 -3.28 -31.51 -11.58
C LYS A 302 -2.48 -30.77 -10.51
N VAL A 303 -2.48 -29.45 -10.53
CA VAL A 303 -1.84 -28.66 -9.46
C VAL A 303 -2.54 -28.80 -8.13
N LEU A 304 -3.87 -28.96 -8.14
CA LEU A 304 -4.57 -29.38 -6.95
C LEU A 304 -3.99 -30.72 -6.46
N GLN A 305 -3.84 -31.74 -7.32
CA GLN A 305 -3.31 -33.04 -6.91
C GLN A 305 -1.92 -32.96 -6.23
N ASP A 306 -1.02 -32.10 -6.73
CA ASP A 306 0.35 -31.98 -6.18
C ASP A 306 0.42 -31.14 -4.88
N GLN A 307 -0.62 -30.35 -4.58
CA GLN A 307 -0.72 -29.52 -3.38
C GLN A 307 -1.91 -29.99 -2.52
N GLN A 308 -1.67 -30.94 -1.61
CA GLN A 308 -2.72 -31.58 -0.80
C GLN A 308 -3.65 -30.56 -0.10
N ASP A 309 -3.09 -29.49 0.46
CA ASP A 309 -3.87 -28.45 1.13
C ASP A 309 -4.76 -27.64 0.17
N TRP A 310 -4.29 -27.40 -1.06
CA TRP A 310 -5.08 -26.72 -2.08
C TRP A 310 -6.19 -27.63 -2.60
N THR A 311 -5.91 -28.93 -2.77
CA THR A 311 -6.93 -29.93 -3.11
C THR A 311 -8.07 -29.90 -2.11
N LEU A 312 -7.76 -29.95 -0.81
CA LEU A 312 -8.79 -29.93 0.22
C LEU A 312 -9.64 -28.66 0.11
N ALA A 313 -9.00 -27.48 0.12
CA ALA A 313 -9.70 -26.20 -0.01
C ALA A 313 -10.56 -26.13 -1.29
N ALA A 314 -10.06 -26.62 -2.42
CA ALA A 314 -10.79 -26.63 -3.68
C ALA A 314 -12.02 -27.54 -3.63
N ILE A 315 -11.87 -28.77 -3.11
CA ILE A 315 -12.98 -29.72 -2.94
C ILE A 315 -14.06 -29.12 -2.03
N THR A 316 -13.65 -28.51 -0.91
CA THR A 316 -14.55 -27.84 0.03
C THR A 316 -15.32 -26.73 -0.65
N ILE A 317 -14.62 -25.81 -1.33
CA ILE A 317 -15.21 -24.65 -2.00
C ILE A 317 -16.15 -25.06 -3.13
N MET A 318 -15.77 -26.03 -3.94
CA MET A 318 -16.61 -26.56 -5.01
C MET A 318 -17.84 -27.27 -4.47
N SER A 319 -17.71 -28.01 -3.35
CA SER A 319 -18.83 -28.67 -2.68
C SER A 319 -19.81 -27.66 -2.08
N ALA A 320 -19.30 -26.63 -1.42
CA ALA A 320 -20.10 -25.54 -0.88
C ALA A 320 -20.86 -24.83 -2.01
N ARG A 321 -20.18 -24.51 -3.12
CA ARG A 321 -20.82 -23.92 -4.31
C ARG A 321 -21.90 -24.81 -4.91
N ALA A 322 -21.66 -26.12 -5.02
CA ALA A 322 -22.65 -27.06 -5.55
C ALA A 322 -23.91 -27.08 -4.68
N ALA A 323 -23.75 -27.15 -3.35
CA ALA A 323 -24.87 -27.08 -2.41
C ALA A 323 -25.64 -25.74 -2.50
N MET A 324 -24.92 -24.63 -2.71
CA MET A 324 -25.55 -23.30 -2.89
C MET A 324 -26.42 -23.20 -4.15
N ASN A 325 -26.02 -23.85 -5.23
CA ASN A 325 -26.81 -23.85 -6.47
C ASN A 325 -28.14 -24.62 -6.29
N GLU A 326 -28.17 -25.58 -5.38
CA GLU A 326 -29.36 -26.35 -5.03
C GLU A 326 -30.25 -25.61 -4.02
N ASP A 327 -29.63 -24.86 -3.10
CA ASP A 327 -30.31 -24.23 -1.98
C ASP A 327 -29.64 -22.91 -1.55
N THR A 328 -30.33 -21.79 -1.80
CA THR A 328 -29.85 -20.44 -1.46
C THR A 328 -30.22 -20.02 -0.04
N THR A 329 -30.96 -20.84 0.71
CA THR A 329 -31.45 -20.47 2.05
C THR A 329 -30.42 -20.83 3.12
N TYR A 330 -30.19 -19.93 4.07
CA TYR A 330 -29.38 -20.23 5.24
C TYR A 330 -30.18 -21.13 6.21
N PRO A 331 -29.55 -22.14 6.85
CA PRO A 331 -28.18 -22.60 6.64
C PRO A 331 -28.07 -23.51 5.41
N ILE A 332 -26.92 -23.55 4.75
CA ILE A 332 -26.75 -24.39 3.56
C ILE A 332 -26.56 -25.85 4.00
N SER A 333 -27.31 -26.76 3.39
CA SER A 333 -27.20 -28.19 3.65
C SER A 333 -25.99 -28.78 2.91
N VAL A 334 -24.77 -28.55 3.41
CA VAL A 334 -23.57 -29.16 2.82
C VAL A 334 -23.36 -30.55 3.43
N PRO A 335 -23.38 -31.64 2.65
CA PRO A 335 -23.10 -32.97 3.16
C PRO A 335 -21.69 -33.03 3.76
N LEU A 336 -21.49 -33.84 4.80
CA LEU A 336 -20.14 -34.11 5.31
C LEU A 336 -19.24 -34.55 4.16
N SER A 337 -18.08 -33.91 4.03
CA SER A 337 -17.12 -34.15 2.94
C SER A 337 -16.53 -35.55 2.93
N LEU A 338 -16.66 -36.30 4.03
CA LEU A 338 -15.98 -37.57 4.23
C LEU A 338 -16.22 -38.62 3.11
N PRO A 339 -17.47 -38.91 2.67
CA PRO A 339 -17.70 -39.86 1.58
C PRO A 339 -17.24 -39.36 0.22
N ARG A 340 -17.02 -38.03 0.06
CA ARG A 340 -16.53 -37.43 -1.19
C ARG A 340 -15.01 -37.43 -1.24
N LEU A 341 -14.34 -37.10 -0.12
CA LEU A 341 -12.89 -37.17 0.01
C LEU A 341 -12.39 -38.59 -0.25
N LEU A 342 -13.05 -39.59 0.31
CA LEU A 342 -12.74 -41.01 0.06
C LEU A 342 -12.94 -41.45 -1.40
N LYS A 343 -13.86 -40.82 -2.15
CA LYS A 343 -14.06 -41.10 -3.58
C LYS A 343 -13.00 -40.44 -4.46
N LEU A 344 -12.57 -39.24 -4.11
CA LEU A 344 -11.64 -38.45 -4.92
C LEU A 344 -10.18 -38.81 -4.63
N SER A 345 -9.85 -39.17 -3.39
CA SER A 345 -8.53 -39.65 -3.01
C SER A 345 -8.66 -40.82 -2.04
N PRO A 346 -8.78 -42.06 -2.55
CA PRO A 346 -8.87 -43.27 -1.72
C PRO A 346 -7.67 -43.46 -0.79
N GLN A 347 -6.56 -42.76 -1.05
CA GLN A 347 -5.33 -42.81 -0.26
C GLN A 347 -5.29 -41.76 0.86
N MET A 348 -6.16 -40.73 0.84
CA MET A 348 -6.30 -39.83 1.98
C MET A 348 -6.98 -40.60 3.12
N ALA A 349 -6.20 -40.93 4.14
CA ALA A 349 -6.76 -41.40 5.40
C ALA A 349 -7.79 -40.37 5.89
N VAL A 350 -8.86 -40.87 6.51
CA VAL A 350 -9.86 -40.07 7.22
C VAL A 350 -9.19 -39.46 8.45
N ASP A 351 -8.40 -38.42 8.25
CA ASP A 351 -7.83 -37.64 9.33
C ASP A 351 -8.93 -36.74 9.88
N PRO A 352 -9.29 -36.85 11.18
CA PRO A 352 -10.23 -35.95 11.82
C PRO A 352 -9.92 -34.46 11.58
N ILE A 353 -8.64 -34.10 11.46
CA ILE A 353 -8.19 -32.73 11.20
C ILE A 353 -8.69 -32.23 9.84
N VAL A 354 -8.71 -33.10 8.82
CA VAL A 354 -9.19 -32.76 7.48
C VAL A 354 -10.70 -32.46 7.50
N ILE A 355 -11.48 -33.27 8.23
CA ILE A 355 -12.93 -33.04 8.40
C ILE A 355 -13.17 -31.70 9.10
N GLU A 356 -12.36 -31.39 10.11
CA GLU A 356 -12.49 -30.15 10.87
C GLU A 356 -12.18 -28.92 10.02
N LYS A 357 -11.13 -28.97 9.21
CA LYS A 357 -10.76 -27.90 8.26
C LYS A 357 -11.85 -27.64 7.22
N ASP A 358 -12.45 -28.70 6.70
CA ASP A 358 -13.56 -28.61 5.76
C ASP A 358 -14.81 -28.02 6.42
N THR A 359 -15.15 -28.51 7.60
CA THR A 359 -16.27 -28.00 8.41
C THR A 359 -16.11 -26.52 8.72
N PHE A 360 -14.91 -26.12 9.16
CA PHE A 360 -14.55 -24.72 9.43
C PHE A 360 -14.78 -23.84 8.20
N LEU A 361 -14.23 -24.21 7.04
CA LEU A 361 -14.31 -23.40 5.83
C LEU A 361 -15.76 -23.31 5.29
N ILE A 362 -16.55 -24.37 5.42
CA ILE A 362 -17.97 -24.35 5.04
C ILE A 362 -18.77 -23.44 5.97
N GLN A 363 -18.57 -23.54 7.28
CA GLN A 363 -19.19 -22.64 8.26
C GLN A 363 -18.81 -21.18 7.98
N TYR A 364 -17.54 -20.94 7.67
CA TYR A 364 -17.04 -19.63 7.33
C TYR A 364 -17.75 -19.05 6.10
N LEU A 365 -17.85 -19.83 5.01
CA LEU A 365 -18.55 -19.42 3.80
C LEU A 365 -20.02 -19.11 4.09
N MET A 366 -20.71 -19.99 4.84
CA MET A 366 -22.10 -19.79 5.23
C MET A 366 -22.31 -18.45 5.95
N ASP A 367 -21.48 -18.15 6.95
CA ASP A 367 -21.59 -16.90 7.70
C ASP A 367 -21.17 -15.67 6.91
N LEU A 368 -20.19 -15.81 6.02
CA LEU A 368 -19.77 -14.73 5.13
C LEU A 368 -20.91 -14.27 4.22
N SER A 369 -21.79 -15.18 3.81
CA SER A 369 -22.99 -14.81 3.04
C SER A 369 -23.98 -13.99 3.86
N LEU A 370 -24.12 -14.29 5.16
CA LEU A 370 -24.93 -13.50 6.07
C LEU A 370 -24.32 -12.12 6.30
N GLU A 371 -22.99 -12.02 6.48
CA GLU A 371 -22.27 -10.74 6.61
C GLU A 371 -22.49 -9.85 5.41
N ARG A 372 -22.45 -10.41 4.20
CA ARG A 372 -22.79 -9.66 2.98
C ARG A 372 -24.23 -9.16 3.00
N ASN A 373 -25.19 -10.03 3.31
CA ASN A 373 -26.62 -9.65 3.30
C ASN A 373 -26.95 -8.60 4.37
N GLY A 374 -26.41 -8.77 5.59
CA GLY A 374 -26.56 -7.83 6.69
C GLY A 374 -25.93 -6.47 6.35
N SER A 375 -24.78 -6.48 5.68
CA SER A 375 -24.11 -5.26 5.20
C SER A 375 -25.01 -4.45 4.25
N VAL A 376 -25.62 -5.09 3.26
CA VAL A 376 -26.53 -4.43 2.31
C VAL A 376 -27.77 -3.83 2.99
N LYS A 377 -28.28 -4.46 4.06
CA LYS A 377 -29.40 -3.91 4.85
C LYS A 377 -29.01 -2.63 5.58
N VAL A 378 -27.89 -2.65 6.30
CA VAL A 378 -27.37 -1.45 7.02
C VAL A 378 -27.11 -0.30 6.04
N GLU A 379 -26.60 -0.62 4.84
CA GLU A 379 -26.40 0.34 3.74
C GLU A 379 -27.69 1.05 3.34
N ARG A 380 -28.79 0.30 3.19
CA ARG A 380 -30.10 0.84 2.83
C ARG A 380 -30.73 1.67 3.94
N GLU A 381 -30.42 1.36 5.19
CA GLU A 381 -30.92 2.08 6.36
C GLU A 381 -30.13 3.36 6.66
N SER A 382 -28.88 3.47 6.18
CA SER A 382 -28.08 4.70 6.31
C SER A 382 -28.53 5.76 5.31
N SER A 383 -29.00 6.91 5.80
CA SER A 383 -29.72 7.92 4.99
C SER A 383 -28.85 8.79 4.07
N ASP A 384 -27.51 8.81 4.19
CA ASP A 384 -26.70 9.92 3.65
C ASP A 384 -25.42 9.51 2.88
N GLY A 385 -25.48 8.50 2.01
CA GLY A 385 -24.32 8.19 1.14
C GLY A 385 -23.17 7.48 1.86
N VAL A 386 -23.42 6.95 3.07
CA VAL A 386 -22.52 6.12 3.88
C VAL A 386 -22.23 4.75 3.22
N SER A 387 -22.81 4.47 2.05
CA SER A 387 -22.60 3.26 1.24
C SER A 387 -21.13 2.93 0.95
N SER A 388 -20.24 3.94 0.85
CA SER A 388 -18.81 3.67 0.65
C SER A 388 -18.16 2.94 1.83
N LEU A 389 -18.66 3.10 3.07
CA LEU A 389 -18.10 2.40 4.22
C LEU A 389 -18.34 0.90 4.19
N ILE A 390 -19.35 0.44 3.46
CA ILE A 390 -19.84 -0.92 3.57
C ILE A 390 -19.21 -1.81 2.49
N ASN A 391 -18.90 -1.26 1.32
CA ASN A 391 -18.21 -1.98 0.24
C ASN A 391 -16.78 -2.42 0.60
N ASN A 392 -16.09 -1.72 1.52
CA ASN A 392 -14.70 -2.01 1.89
C ASN A 392 -14.51 -2.68 3.26
N LYS A 393 -15.58 -3.18 3.90
CA LYS A 393 -15.49 -3.83 5.22
C LYS A 393 -14.87 -5.21 5.14
N LEU A 394 -15.19 -5.93 4.07
CA LEU A 394 -14.67 -7.26 3.86
C LEU A 394 -13.19 -7.16 3.51
N ASP A 395 -12.37 -7.84 4.30
CA ASP A 395 -10.98 -8.05 3.98
C ASP A 395 -10.84 -8.86 2.67
N ILE A 396 -9.62 -8.91 2.11
CA ILE A 396 -9.39 -9.60 0.83
C ILE A 396 -9.75 -11.10 0.86
N ILE A 397 -9.59 -11.79 1.99
CA ILE A 397 -9.90 -13.22 2.13
C ILE A 397 -11.41 -13.38 1.98
N SER A 398 -12.17 -12.61 2.76
CA SER A 398 -13.62 -12.55 2.67
C SER A 398 -14.09 -12.22 1.25
N ARG A 399 -13.52 -11.21 0.58
CA ARG A 399 -13.93 -10.82 -0.78
C ARG A 399 -13.65 -11.92 -1.81
N LEU A 400 -12.48 -12.55 -1.76
CA LEU A 400 -12.11 -13.63 -2.68
C LEU A 400 -12.96 -14.88 -2.47
N LEU A 401 -13.21 -15.27 -1.23
CA LEU A 401 -14.10 -16.40 -0.91
C LEU A 401 -15.56 -16.11 -1.32
N LEU A 402 -16.04 -14.89 -1.08
CA LEU A 402 -17.37 -14.46 -1.50
C LEU A 402 -17.51 -14.41 -3.04
N SER A 403 -16.41 -14.17 -3.77
CA SER A 403 -16.46 -14.17 -5.24
C SER A 403 -16.86 -15.53 -5.82
N VAL A 404 -16.56 -16.62 -5.11
CA VAL A 404 -17.02 -17.97 -5.48
C VAL A 404 -18.54 -18.07 -5.30
N TRP A 405 -19.05 -17.47 -4.22
CA TRP A 405 -20.48 -17.40 -3.93
C TRP A 405 -21.26 -16.65 -5.02
N THR A 406 -20.68 -15.60 -5.59
CA THR A 406 -21.32 -14.83 -6.67
C THR A 406 -21.24 -15.50 -8.05
N GLY A 407 -20.76 -16.74 -8.12
CA GLY A 407 -20.68 -17.52 -9.36
C GLY A 407 -19.36 -17.37 -10.12
N THR A 408 -18.37 -16.64 -9.59
CA THR A 408 -17.04 -16.58 -10.21
C THR A 408 -16.36 -17.95 -10.09
N TYR A 409 -15.70 -18.42 -11.15
CA TYR A 409 -14.93 -19.66 -11.07
C TYR A 409 -13.84 -19.55 -10.01
N PRO A 410 -13.62 -20.58 -9.16
CA PRO A 410 -12.55 -20.57 -8.17
C PRO A 410 -11.21 -20.34 -8.87
N SER A 411 -10.44 -19.41 -8.34
CA SER A 411 -9.14 -19.01 -8.86
C SER A 411 -8.03 -19.54 -7.95
N VAL A 412 -6.77 -19.53 -8.39
CA VAL A 412 -5.65 -19.94 -7.52
C VAL A 412 -5.55 -19.02 -6.29
N ALA A 413 -5.86 -17.73 -6.44
CA ALA A 413 -5.93 -16.81 -5.31
C ALA A 413 -6.99 -17.25 -4.27
N VAL A 414 -8.14 -17.76 -4.72
CA VAL A 414 -9.21 -18.28 -3.85
C VAL A 414 -8.70 -19.47 -3.02
N PHE A 415 -7.99 -20.41 -3.63
CA PHE A 415 -7.44 -21.55 -2.90
C PHE A 415 -6.34 -21.12 -1.92
N CYS A 416 -5.48 -20.19 -2.32
CA CYS A 416 -4.44 -19.65 -1.44
C CYS A 416 -5.03 -19.00 -0.19
N VAL A 417 -6.07 -18.17 -0.33
CA VAL A 417 -6.70 -17.55 0.85
C VAL A 417 -7.42 -18.56 1.73
N ALA A 418 -8.07 -19.57 1.15
CA ALA A 418 -8.76 -20.61 1.90
C ALA A 418 -7.76 -21.44 2.73
N THR A 419 -6.66 -21.87 2.12
CA THR A 419 -5.61 -22.61 2.81
C THR A 419 -4.93 -21.76 3.87
N ALA A 420 -4.61 -20.49 3.58
CA ALA A 420 -4.03 -19.59 4.57
C ALA A 420 -4.96 -19.43 5.78
N LEU A 421 -6.25 -19.19 5.54
CA LEU A 421 -7.24 -19.04 6.60
C LEU A 421 -7.39 -20.32 7.44
N GLN A 422 -7.47 -21.49 6.82
CA GLN A 422 -7.52 -22.77 7.52
C GLN A 422 -6.29 -23.00 8.40
N HIS A 423 -5.09 -22.66 7.91
CA HIS A 423 -3.85 -22.81 8.68
C HIS A 423 -3.79 -21.82 9.85
N ILE A 424 -4.14 -20.55 9.61
CA ILE A 424 -4.23 -19.54 10.67
C ILE A 424 -5.21 -19.98 11.76
N TRP A 425 -6.37 -20.51 11.37
CA TRP A 425 -7.36 -21.04 12.30
C TRP A 425 -6.81 -22.23 13.11
N GLU A 426 -6.23 -23.22 12.42
CA GLU A 426 -5.68 -24.43 13.05
C GLU A 426 -4.56 -24.12 14.05
N SER A 427 -3.58 -23.32 13.64
CA SER A 427 -2.42 -23.01 14.48
C SER A 427 -2.77 -22.13 15.69
N ASN A 428 -3.90 -21.42 15.67
CA ASN A 428 -4.22 -20.39 16.66
C ASN A 428 -5.57 -20.57 17.37
N ARG A 429 -6.20 -21.75 17.32
CA ARG A 429 -7.57 -22.00 17.84
C ARG A 429 -7.85 -21.38 19.22
N GLY A 430 -6.92 -21.50 20.15
CA GLY A 430 -7.07 -20.96 21.52
C GLY A 430 -7.01 -19.43 21.63
N GLN A 431 -6.57 -18.75 20.58
CA GLN A 431 -6.31 -17.30 20.57
C GLN A 431 -7.13 -16.54 19.52
N LEU A 432 -7.96 -17.19 18.71
CA LEU A 432 -8.67 -16.54 17.60
C LEU A 432 -9.58 -15.37 18.04
N ARG A 433 -10.02 -15.35 19.31
CA ARG A 433 -10.77 -14.23 19.88
C ARG A 433 -9.94 -12.96 20.13
N LYS A 434 -8.61 -13.06 20.21
CA LYS A 434 -7.69 -11.93 20.47
C LYS A 434 -7.91 -10.76 19.49
N PRO A 435 -7.93 -10.97 18.15
CA PRO A 435 -8.23 -9.90 17.19
C PRO A 435 -9.57 -9.18 17.43
N MET A 436 -10.63 -9.94 17.72
CA MET A 436 -11.94 -9.36 18.00
C MET A 436 -11.94 -8.53 19.28
N GLN A 437 -11.31 -9.04 20.35
CA GLN A 437 -11.16 -8.32 21.62
C GLN A 437 -10.35 -7.03 21.46
N GLU A 438 -9.32 -7.03 20.60
CA GLU A 438 -8.54 -5.84 20.30
C GLU A 438 -9.37 -4.78 19.57
N LEU A 439 -10.17 -5.20 18.59
CA LEU A 439 -11.13 -4.34 17.90
C LEU A 439 -12.16 -3.75 18.88
N GLU A 440 -12.81 -4.60 19.69
CA GLU A 440 -13.80 -4.16 20.69
C GLU A 440 -13.20 -3.18 21.69
N ARG A 441 -12.00 -3.47 22.21
CA ARG A 441 -11.28 -2.57 23.14
C ARG A 441 -11.02 -1.21 22.49
N TYR A 442 -10.60 -1.19 21.24
CA TYR A 442 -10.35 0.06 20.52
C TYR A 442 -11.64 0.88 20.35
N LEU A 443 -12.73 0.23 19.92
CA LEU A 443 -14.01 0.91 19.70
C LEU A 443 -14.62 1.42 21.00
N ASN A 444 -14.53 0.66 22.10
CA ASN A 444 -15.03 1.10 23.42
C ASN A 444 -14.25 2.33 23.92
N LYS A 445 -12.90 2.30 23.82
CA LYS A 445 -12.06 3.47 24.14
C LYS A 445 -12.44 4.68 23.28
N HIS A 446 -12.74 4.46 22.00
CA HIS A 446 -13.16 5.54 21.12
C HIS A 446 -14.57 6.07 21.45
N GLN A 447 -15.48 5.22 21.92
CA GLN A 447 -16.81 5.64 22.35
C GLN A 447 -16.76 6.57 23.57
N GLU A 448 -15.94 6.23 24.57
CA GLU A 448 -15.67 7.09 25.72
C GLU A 448 -15.12 8.44 25.26
N PHE A 449 -14.14 8.40 24.35
CA PHE A 449 -13.54 9.58 23.77
C PHE A 449 -14.55 10.46 23.00
N ALA A 450 -15.39 9.86 22.15
CA ALA A 450 -16.41 10.56 21.41
C ALA A 450 -17.43 11.24 22.34
N GLY A 451 -17.82 10.60 23.45
CA GLY A 451 -18.66 11.20 24.48
C GLY A 451 -18.09 12.52 24.99
N THR A 452 -16.78 12.55 25.30
CA THR A 452 -16.12 13.78 25.77
C THR A 452 -16.02 14.89 24.73
N LEU A 453 -16.06 14.56 23.44
CA LEU A 453 -16.06 15.55 22.35
C LEU A 453 -17.43 16.21 22.15
N PHE A 454 -18.52 15.50 22.46
CA PHE A 454 -19.89 15.99 22.26
C PHE A 454 -20.42 16.80 23.44
N ASP A 455 -19.86 16.63 24.64
CA ASP A 455 -20.25 17.39 25.85
C ASP A 455 -19.72 18.83 25.83
N GLU A 456 -18.59 19.09 25.15
CA GLU A 456 -18.14 20.44 24.84
C GLU A 456 -18.88 20.95 23.59
N GLN A 457 -19.23 22.23 23.53
CA GLN A 457 -20.15 22.89 22.56
C GLN A 457 -19.80 22.78 21.06
N VAL A 458 -19.12 21.73 20.61
CA VAL A 458 -18.64 21.59 19.24
C VAL A 458 -19.59 20.74 18.40
N SER A 459 -20.83 21.23 18.30
CA SER A 459 -21.78 20.80 17.27
C SER A 459 -21.21 20.91 15.86
N ILE A 460 -20.18 21.76 15.68
CA ILE A 460 -19.39 21.95 14.47
C ILE A 460 -18.67 20.64 14.04
N TYR A 461 -18.44 19.68 14.95
CA TYR A 461 -17.73 18.42 14.66
C TYR A 461 -18.60 17.26 14.14
N ARG A 462 -19.87 17.50 13.78
CA ARG A 462 -20.64 16.55 12.96
C ARG A 462 -20.14 16.57 11.51
N SER A 463 -18.88 16.17 11.32
CA SER A 463 -18.30 15.89 10.02
C SER A 463 -18.84 14.56 9.50
N SER A 464 -18.84 14.38 8.18
CA SER A 464 -19.13 13.07 7.58
C SER A 464 -18.24 11.99 8.20
N THR A 465 -16.95 12.24 8.41
CA THR A 465 -16.00 11.29 9.01
C THR A 465 -16.43 10.80 10.40
N THR A 466 -17.02 11.66 11.22
CA THR A 466 -17.53 11.29 12.56
C THR A 466 -18.73 10.35 12.45
N GLU A 467 -19.66 10.64 11.54
CA GLU A 467 -20.82 9.78 11.28
C GLU A 467 -20.43 8.43 10.67
N GLU A 468 -19.44 8.44 9.78
CA GLU A 468 -18.85 7.25 9.19
C GLU A 468 -18.23 6.34 10.26
N LEU A 469 -17.46 6.91 11.20
CA LEU A 469 -16.87 6.17 12.32
C LEU A 469 -17.94 5.61 13.27
N ASN A 470 -18.95 6.42 13.62
CA ASN A 470 -20.09 5.96 14.43
C ASN A 470 -20.86 4.82 13.74
N THR A 471 -21.03 4.89 12.42
CA THR A 471 -21.67 3.82 11.64
C THR A 471 -20.84 2.54 11.66
N LEU A 472 -19.51 2.65 11.53
CA LEU A 472 -18.61 1.51 11.67
C LEU A 472 -18.68 0.89 13.07
N MET A 473 -18.67 1.71 14.12
CA MET A 473 -18.82 1.27 15.51
C MET A 473 -20.12 0.51 15.72
N ARG A 474 -21.25 1.09 15.29
CA ARG A 474 -22.57 0.43 15.36
C ARG A 474 -22.56 -0.89 14.60
N PHE A 475 -21.96 -0.96 13.42
CA PHE A 475 -21.87 -2.19 12.65
C PHE A 475 -21.07 -3.29 13.37
N VAL A 476 -19.99 -2.91 14.07
CA VAL A 476 -19.20 -3.87 14.85
C VAL A 476 -19.98 -4.33 16.08
N GLN A 477 -20.57 -3.39 16.84
CA GLN A 477 -21.27 -3.64 18.10
C GLN A 477 -22.60 -4.37 17.91
N VAL A 478 -23.42 -3.94 16.95
CA VAL A 478 -24.73 -4.54 16.66
C VAL A 478 -24.56 -5.90 15.99
N ASN A 479 -23.46 -6.11 15.27
CA ASN A 479 -23.15 -7.30 14.50
C ASN A 479 -24.41 -7.94 13.85
N PRO A 480 -24.93 -7.35 12.75
CA PRO A 480 -26.20 -7.78 12.16
C PRO A 480 -26.21 -9.26 11.73
N VAL A 481 -25.04 -9.90 11.58
CA VAL A 481 -24.93 -11.33 11.26
C VAL A 481 -25.46 -12.22 12.37
N GLN A 482 -25.23 -11.90 13.64
CA GLN A 482 -25.74 -12.72 14.74
C GLN A 482 -27.28 -12.78 14.69
N LEU A 483 -27.88 -11.61 14.44
CA LEU A 483 -29.31 -11.42 14.32
C LEU A 483 -29.87 -12.16 13.10
N ASP A 484 -29.31 -11.93 11.92
CA ASP A 484 -29.76 -12.58 10.69
C ASP A 484 -29.62 -14.10 10.79
N ARG A 485 -28.54 -14.60 11.42
CA ARG A 485 -28.36 -16.04 11.67
C ARG A 485 -29.47 -16.59 12.55
N TYR A 486 -29.71 -15.97 13.70
CA TYR A 486 -30.75 -16.39 14.64
C TYR A 486 -32.11 -16.42 13.94
N ARG A 487 -32.44 -15.34 13.22
CA ARG A 487 -33.70 -15.21 12.48
C ARG A 487 -33.88 -16.33 11.46
N HIS A 488 -32.89 -16.55 10.61
CA HIS A 488 -32.97 -17.59 9.58
C HIS A 488 -33.14 -19.00 10.16
N ILE A 489 -32.51 -19.30 11.30
CA ILE A 489 -32.68 -20.61 11.96
C ILE A 489 -34.06 -20.74 12.62
N ARG A 490 -34.58 -19.67 13.22
CA ARG A 490 -35.93 -19.66 13.82
C ARG A 490 -37.03 -19.82 12.77
N GLU A 491 -36.86 -19.22 11.60
CA GLU A 491 -37.81 -19.30 10.46
C GLU A 491 -37.88 -20.69 9.80
N ILE A 492 -37.00 -21.63 10.16
CA ILE A 492 -37.03 -22.98 9.58
C ILE A 492 -38.30 -23.71 10.03
N SER A 493 -39.19 -23.96 9.07
CA SER A 493 -40.39 -24.77 9.31
C SER A 493 -40.03 -26.24 9.60
N PRO A 494 -40.73 -26.92 10.52
CA PRO A 494 -40.56 -28.36 10.76
C PRO A 494 -40.82 -29.23 9.52
N LYS A 495 -41.58 -28.71 8.56
CA LYS A 495 -41.88 -29.39 7.28
C LYS A 495 -40.80 -29.21 6.22
N HIS A 496 -39.88 -28.27 6.43
CA HIS A 496 -38.77 -28.01 5.51
C HIS A 496 -37.80 -29.20 5.51
N PRO A 497 -37.04 -29.47 4.43
CA PRO A 497 -35.95 -30.46 4.45
C PRO A 497 -34.92 -30.22 5.57
N LYS A 498 -34.81 -28.97 6.05
CA LYS A 498 -33.97 -28.54 7.18
C LYS A 498 -34.71 -28.52 8.52
N GLY A 499 -35.98 -28.96 8.59
CA GLY A 499 -36.80 -28.95 9.81
C GLY A 499 -36.16 -29.72 10.97
N ALA A 500 -35.20 -30.60 10.70
CA ALA A 500 -34.37 -31.22 11.72
C ALA A 500 -33.55 -30.20 12.55
N LEU A 501 -33.31 -28.99 12.04
CA LEU A 501 -32.60 -27.90 12.72
C LEU A 501 -33.53 -26.98 13.53
N CYS A 502 -34.86 -27.22 13.55
CA CYS A 502 -35.77 -26.45 14.37
C CYS A 502 -35.32 -26.43 15.84
N GLY A 503 -35.51 -25.29 16.51
CA GLY A 503 -35.11 -25.09 17.90
C GLY A 503 -33.61 -24.84 18.14
N LEU A 504 -32.75 -24.97 17.13
CA LEU A 504 -31.31 -24.68 17.26
C LEU A 504 -31.04 -23.20 17.62
N HIS A 505 -31.91 -22.28 17.19
CA HIS A 505 -31.83 -20.85 17.51
C HIS A 505 -31.89 -20.57 19.02
N ARG A 506 -32.54 -21.44 19.80
CA ARG A 506 -32.64 -21.29 21.26
C ARG A 506 -31.29 -21.43 21.96
N ASN A 507 -30.40 -22.25 21.40
CA ASN A 507 -29.04 -22.38 21.93
C ASN A 507 -28.25 -21.10 21.66
N MET A 508 -28.37 -20.56 20.45
CA MET A 508 -27.65 -19.35 20.05
C MET A 508 -28.08 -18.10 20.84
N TRP A 509 -29.36 -18.00 21.23
CA TRP A 509 -29.88 -16.84 21.97
C TRP A 509 -29.05 -16.52 23.23
N LYS A 510 -28.61 -17.57 23.93
CA LYS A 510 -27.82 -17.45 25.17
C LYS A 510 -26.44 -16.86 24.90
N ASP A 511 -25.88 -17.14 23.73
CA ASP A 511 -24.51 -16.78 23.34
C ASP A 511 -24.43 -15.46 22.56
N LEU A 512 -25.58 -14.82 22.24
CA LEU A 512 -25.61 -13.51 21.60
C LEU A 512 -24.91 -12.47 22.47
N THR A 513 -23.89 -11.81 21.92
CA THR A 513 -23.10 -10.77 22.62
C THR A 513 -23.71 -9.37 22.52
N LEU A 514 -25.00 -9.28 22.20
CA LEU A 514 -25.75 -8.03 22.05
C LEU A 514 -26.06 -7.41 23.42
N SER A 515 -26.18 -6.08 23.49
CA SER A 515 -26.65 -5.39 24.70
C SER A 515 -28.09 -5.80 25.04
N TYR A 516 -28.48 -5.61 26.30
CA TYR A 516 -29.82 -5.94 26.76
C TYR A 516 -30.91 -5.19 25.98
N GLU A 517 -30.72 -3.89 25.77
CA GLU A 517 -31.63 -3.02 25.04
C GLU A 517 -31.80 -3.48 23.58
N TYR A 518 -30.70 -3.92 22.95
CA TYR A 518 -30.75 -4.47 21.60
C TYR A 518 -31.46 -5.82 21.56
N LYS A 519 -31.31 -6.67 22.59
CA LYS A 519 -32.05 -7.94 22.69
C LYS A 519 -33.55 -7.70 22.86
N GLU A 520 -33.98 -6.73 23.66
CA GLU A 520 -35.40 -6.37 23.80
C GLU A 520 -35.97 -5.85 22.48
N MET A 521 -35.33 -4.85 21.88
CA MET A 521 -35.74 -4.32 20.57
C MET A 521 -35.80 -5.43 19.50
N MET A 522 -34.92 -6.42 19.60
CA MET A 522 -34.95 -7.59 18.72
C MET A 522 -36.15 -8.49 18.99
N MET A 523 -36.46 -8.79 20.26
CA MET A 523 -37.60 -9.65 20.64
C MET A 523 -38.90 -9.12 20.06
N ASP A 524 -39.12 -7.80 20.11
CA ASP A 524 -40.29 -7.16 19.52
C ASP A 524 -40.39 -7.40 17.99
N ARG A 525 -39.25 -7.39 17.29
CA ARG A 525 -39.21 -7.61 15.82
C ARG A 525 -39.42 -9.07 15.40
N ILE A 526 -39.16 -10.02 16.30
CA ILE A 526 -39.26 -11.47 16.02
C ILE A 526 -40.43 -12.13 16.71
N GLU A 527 -41.23 -11.37 17.47
CA GLU A 527 -42.41 -11.88 18.19
C GLU A 527 -43.40 -12.56 17.23
N GLU A 528 -43.53 -12.02 16.01
CA GLU A 528 -44.39 -12.56 14.95
C GLU A 528 -43.89 -13.90 14.35
N LEU A 529 -42.63 -14.29 14.61
CA LEU A 529 -42.07 -15.53 14.08
C LEU A 529 -42.42 -16.72 14.98
N GLU A 530 -43.03 -17.76 14.42
CA GLU A 530 -43.34 -19.00 15.14
C GLU A 530 -42.07 -19.60 15.78
N ASP A 531 -42.12 -19.88 17.08
CA ASP A 531 -41.03 -20.54 17.81
C ASP A 531 -41.26 -22.06 17.84
N HIS A 532 -40.71 -22.75 16.84
CA HIS A 532 -40.83 -24.20 16.75
C HIS A 532 -39.98 -24.91 17.82
N PRO A 533 -40.54 -25.88 18.57
CA PRO A 533 -39.77 -26.67 19.53
C PRO A 533 -38.71 -27.50 18.79
N GLY A 534 -37.51 -27.56 19.37
CA GLY A 534 -36.44 -28.38 18.80
C GLY A 534 -36.59 -29.87 19.10
N ASN A 535 -35.97 -30.70 18.24
CA ASN A 535 -35.87 -32.13 18.45
C ASN A 535 -34.38 -32.54 18.41
N SER A 536 -33.80 -32.78 19.59
CA SER A 536 -32.37 -33.12 19.73
C SER A 536 -31.96 -34.37 18.94
N GLU A 537 -32.84 -35.37 18.83
CA GLU A 537 -32.56 -36.60 18.06
C GLU A 537 -32.53 -36.30 16.55
N ALA A 538 -33.46 -35.46 16.07
CA ALA A 538 -33.46 -35.01 14.68
C ALA A 538 -32.20 -34.18 14.35
N ILE A 539 -31.79 -33.30 15.25
CA ILE A 539 -30.56 -32.51 15.13
C ILE A 539 -29.34 -33.45 15.04
N HIS A 540 -29.22 -34.44 15.94
CA HIS A 540 -28.11 -35.40 15.92
C HIS A 540 -28.06 -36.19 14.61
N LYS A 541 -29.21 -36.70 14.16
CA LYS A 541 -29.33 -37.42 12.89
C LYS A 541 -29.00 -36.55 11.67
N TYR A 542 -29.24 -35.25 11.76
CA TYR A 542 -28.85 -34.29 10.72
C TYR A 542 -27.33 -34.03 10.75
N MET A 543 -26.73 -33.85 11.94
CA MET A 543 -25.28 -33.68 12.11
C MET A 543 -24.46 -34.87 11.59
N GLU A 544 -25.00 -36.09 11.63
CA GLU A 544 -24.37 -37.28 11.05
C GLU A 544 -24.24 -37.22 9.52
N LYS A 545 -24.98 -36.32 8.85
CA LYS A 545 -25.05 -36.25 7.39
C LYS A 545 -24.59 -34.91 6.82
N PHE A 546 -24.80 -33.83 7.56
CA PHE A 546 -24.62 -32.47 7.10
C PHE A 546 -23.87 -31.63 8.13
N ILE A 547 -23.17 -30.62 7.63
CA ILE A 547 -22.56 -29.59 8.47
C ILE A 547 -23.66 -28.66 8.97
N ILE A 548 -23.67 -28.44 10.28
CA ILE A 548 -24.60 -27.51 10.93
C ILE A 548 -23.95 -26.14 11.15
N PRO A 549 -24.76 -25.07 11.33
CA PRO A 549 -24.29 -23.77 11.80
C PRO A 549 -23.42 -23.87 13.04
N ASN A 550 -22.36 -23.05 13.09
CA ASN A 550 -21.54 -22.95 14.29
C ASN A 550 -22.39 -22.35 15.44
N PRO A 551 -22.31 -22.91 16.67
CA PRO A 551 -23.06 -22.38 17.81
C PRO A 551 -22.60 -20.97 18.23
N ASP A 552 -21.33 -20.60 18.00
CA ASP A 552 -20.84 -19.24 18.28
C ASP A 552 -21.47 -18.26 17.28
N PRO A 553 -22.38 -17.36 17.70
CA PRO A 553 -23.03 -16.42 16.77
C PRO A 553 -22.04 -15.44 16.14
N ASN A 554 -20.86 -15.25 16.74
CA ASN A 554 -19.78 -14.42 16.22
C ASN A 554 -18.73 -15.18 15.41
N PHE A 555 -18.96 -16.46 15.10
CA PHE A 555 -17.96 -17.35 14.50
C PHE A 555 -17.13 -16.72 13.37
N LEU A 556 -17.77 -16.02 12.42
CA LEU A 556 -17.06 -15.38 11.31
C LEU A 556 -16.01 -14.37 11.77
N ARG A 557 -16.39 -13.45 12.67
CA ARG A 557 -15.48 -12.40 13.17
C ARG A 557 -14.50 -12.97 14.18
N SER A 558 -14.93 -13.92 15.02
CA SER A 558 -14.05 -14.58 15.98
C SER A 558 -13.04 -15.52 15.31
N SER A 559 -13.26 -15.93 14.06
CA SER A 559 -12.36 -16.82 13.33
C SER A 559 -11.67 -16.17 12.14
N ASN A 560 -12.01 -14.92 11.79
CA ASN A 560 -11.33 -14.15 10.75
C ASN A 560 -10.54 -12.98 11.36
N PRO A 561 -9.26 -13.18 11.68
CA PRO A 561 -8.47 -12.10 12.24
C PRO A 561 -8.23 -10.98 11.21
N ALA A 562 -8.19 -11.28 9.90
CA ALA A 562 -8.01 -10.28 8.86
C ALA A 562 -9.20 -9.32 8.77
N LEU A 563 -10.44 -9.82 8.89
CA LEU A 563 -11.66 -9.00 8.95
C LEU A 563 -11.64 -8.05 10.15
N CYS A 564 -11.31 -8.55 11.34
CA CYS A 564 -11.19 -7.71 12.53
C CYS A 564 -10.14 -6.61 12.34
N GLY A 565 -8.97 -6.95 11.81
CA GLY A 565 -7.93 -5.95 11.55
C GLY A 565 -8.28 -4.97 10.44
N LYS A 566 -9.12 -5.35 9.47
CA LYS A 566 -9.61 -4.45 8.42
C LYS A 566 -10.54 -3.40 9.01
N LEU A 567 -11.47 -3.83 9.85
CA LEU A 567 -12.39 -2.96 10.57
C LEU A 567 -11.63 -2.02 11.53
N LEU A 568 -10.64 -2.56 12.25
CA LEU A 568 -9.79 -1.76 13.14
C LEU A 568 -8.99 -0.71 12.36
N LEU A 569 -8.34 -1.10 11.27
CA LEU A 569 -7.58 -0.19 10.42
C LEU A 569 -8.45 0.94 9.85
N ASN A 570 -9.68 0.64 9.45
CA ASN A 570 -10.63 1.64 8.97
C ASN A 570 -11.03 2.61 10.10
N ALA A 571 -11.31 2.08 11.30
CA ALA A 571 -11.63 2.89 12.47
C ALA A 571 -10.46 3.80 12.92
N GLN A 572 -9.23 3.28 12.87
CA GLN A 572 -8.01 4.04 13.14
C GLN A 572 -7.77 5.15 12.13
N MET A 573 -7.93 4.86 10.84
CA MET A 573 -7.81 5.88 9.80
C MET A 573 -8.83 7.00 9.98
N ARG A 574 -10.10 6.67 10.26
CA ARG A 574 -11.14 7.69 10.48
C ARG A 574 -10.88 8.52 11.73
N ARG A 575 -10.45 7.88 12.82
CA ARG A 575 -10.03 8.61 14.02
C ARG A 575 -8.91 9.58 13.70
N GLU A 576 -7.92 9.16 12.91
CA GLU A 576 -6.80 10.04 12.56
C GLU A 576 -7.23 11.21 11.67
N GLU A 577 -8.16 11.00 10.74
CA GLU A 577 -8.73 12.10 9.96
C GLU A 577 -9.48 13.10 10.85
N ILE A 578 -10.24 12.61 11.84
CA ILE A 578 -10.88 13.45 12.87
C ILE A 578 -9.81 14.18 13.69
N ASN A 579 -8.73 13.48 14.10
CA ASN A 579 -7.62 14.08 14.85
C ASN A 579 -6.99 15.25 14.08
N LEU A 580 -6.65 15.04 12.81
CA LEU A 580 -6.05 16.07 11.97
C LEU A 580 -6.99 17.24 11.74
N ASN A 581 -8.28 16.99 11.50
CA ASN A 581 -9.27 18.04 11.35
C ASN A 581 -9.39 18.88 12.63
N PHE A 582 -9.45 18.23 13.80
CA PHE A 582 -9.51 18.89 15.10
C PHE A 582 -8.28 19.76 15.35
N VAL A 583 -7.08 19.19 15.16
CA VAL A 583 -5.81 19.93 15.36
C VAL A 583 -5.70 21.10 14.39
N ASN A 584 -6.13 20.95 13.14
CA ASN A 584 -6.06 22.05 12.17
C ASN A 584 -7.02 23.20 12.51
N MET A 585 -8.14 22.88 13.15
CA MET A 585 -9.08 23.88 13.65
C MET A 585 -8.58 24.55 14.93
N ASN A 586 -7.86 23.82 15.79
CA ASN A 586 -7.25 24.35 17.02
C ASN A 586 -5.73 24.53 16.87
N GLN A 587 -5.33 25.76 16.55
CA GLN A 587 -3.92 26.13 16.32
C GLN A 587 -3.05 26.11 17.59
N ASP A 588 -3.61 25.87 18.77
CA ASP A 588 -2.85 25.82 20.03
C ASP A 588 -1.83 24.70 20.02
N LEU A 589 -2.14 23.52 19.47
CA LEU A 589 -1.14 22.44 19.40
C LEU A 589 0.08 22.88 18.56
N HIS A 590 -0.18 23.52 17.41
CA HIS A 590 0.87 24.06 16.54
C HIS A 590 1.69 25.13 17.27
N ALA A 591 1.02 26.07 17.95
CA ALA A 591 1.69 27.12 18.72
C ALA A 591 2.52 26.55 19.88
N MET A 592 1.99 25.56 20.60
CA MET A 592 2.66 24.91 21.71
C MET A 592 3.91 24.17 21.25
N CYS A 593 3.88 23.51 20.08
CA CYS A 593 5.08 22.88 19.51
C CYS A 593 6.22 23.89 19.34
N HIS A 594 5.92 25.08 18.79
CA HIS A 594 6.91 26.13 18.61
C HIS A 594 7.37 26.75 19.94
N MET A 595 6.46 26.98 20.88
CA MET A 595 6.77 27.50 22.21
C MET A 595 7.69 26.55 22.96
N TYR A 596 7.31 25.28 23.02
CA TYR A 596 8.08 24.21 23.64
C TYR A 596 9.49 24.14 23.04
N ASN A 597 9.64 24.12 21.71
CA ASN A 597 10.95 24.15 21.08
C ASN A 597 11.75 25.40 21.46
N ALA A 598 11.14 26.59 21.45
CA ALA A 598 11.84 27.83 21.81
C ALA A 598 12.34 27.81 23.27
N LEU A 599 11.51 27.39 24.22
CA LEU A 599 11.88 27.27 25.63
C LEU A 599 13.02 26.28 25.84
N ARG A 600 13.04 25.17 25.09
CA ARG A 600 14.15 24.20 25.08
C ARG A 600 15.44 24.81 24.57
N GLN A 601 15.40 25.49 23.42
CA GLN A 601 16.58 26.09 22.78
C GLN A 601 17.17 27.25 23.59
N PHE A 602 16.33 28.03 24.26
CA PHE A 602 16.77 29.13 25.14
C PHE A 602 17.14 28.68 26.56
N GLY A 603 17.02 27.38 26.89
CA GLY A 603 17.43 26.84 28.19
C GLY A 603 16.46 27.11 29.33
N TYR A 604 15.23 27.55 29.05
CA TYR A 604 14.19 27.70 30.08
C TYR A 604 13.55 26.38 30.47
N LEU A 605 13.56 25.40 29.56
CA LEU A 605 12.98 24.08 29.74
C LEU A 605 14.00 22.99 29.39
N ASP A 606 14.32 22.13 30.34
CA ASP A 606 15.30 21.05 30.25
C ASP A 606 14.67 19.64 30.31
N GLU A 607 13.43 19.57 30.79
CA GLU A 607 12.64 18.34 30.84
C GLU A 607 11.93 18.06 29.49
N PRO A 608 11.95 16.82 28.97
CA PRO A 608 11.30 16.47 27.71
C PRO A 608 9.81 16.18 27.89
N TRP A 609 8.96 16.77 27.05
CA TRP A 609 7.55 16.39 26.95
C TRP A 609 7.37 15.31 25.88
N HIS A 610 7.59 14.04 26.25
CA HIS A 610 7.65 12.91 25.31
C HIS A 610 6.47 12.79 24.31
N ALA A 611 5.24 13.06 24.75
CA ALA A 611 4.07 13.02 23.86
C ALA A 611 4.12 14.13 22.78
N LEU A 612 4.47 15.36 23.17
CA LEU A 612 4.65 16.48 22.25
C LEU A 612 5.88 16.27 21.35
N GLU A 613 6.97 15.72 21.88
CA GLU A 613 8.17 15.36 21.10
C GLU A 613 7.83 14.34 19.99
N THR A 614 7.07 13.31 20.34
CA THR A 614 6.60 12.30 19.38
C THR A 614 5.73 12.96 18.31
N TYR A 615 4.79 13.82 18.70
CA TYR A 615 3.94 14.56 17.76
C TYR A 615 4.76 15.47 16.82
N ILE A 616 5.74 16.19 17.36
CA ILE A 616 6.66 17.04 16.60
C ILE A 616 7.42 16.22 15.57
N ASP A 617 7.99 15.07 15.96
CA ASP A 617 8.80 14.25 15.05
C ASP A 617 7.97 13.67 13.91
N LEU A 618 6.73 13.26 14.20
CA LEU A 618 5.78 12.76 13.20
C LEU A 618 5.37 13.85 12.18
N HIS A 619 5.23 15.09 12.63
CA HIS A 619 4.74 16.21 11.81
C HIS A 619 5.77 17.30 11.55
N ILE A 620 7.07 17.00 11.69
CA ILE A 620 8.17 17.98 11.65
C ILE A 620 8.20 18.79 10.35
N LYS A 621 7.80 18.15 9.24
CA LYS A 621 7.73 18.79 7.92
C LYS A 621 6.67 19.90 7.87
N THR A 622 5.55 19.71 8.56
CA THR A 622 4.47 20.70 8.62
C THR A 622 4.75 21.76 9.68
N ILE A 623 5.10 21.32 10.89
CA ILE A 623 5.29 22.20 12.05
C ILE A 623 6.52 23.10 11.84
N PHE A 624 7.67 22.51 11.50
CA PHE A 624 8.94 23.23 11.46
C PHE A 624 9.57 23.33 10.07
N MET A 625 8.85 22.98 9.01
CA MET A 625 9.39 22.92 7.65
C MET A 625 10.55 21.92 7.47
N GLY A 626 10.58 20.85 8.26
CA GLY A 626 11.45 19.69 8.08
C GLY A 626 12.60 19.54 9.08
N GLU A 627 12.93 20.59 9.83
CA GLU A 627 13.97 20.55 10.86
C GLU A 627 13.61 21.51 12.01
N ARG A 628 14.01 21.18 13.24
CA ARG A 628 13.73 22.05 14.40
C ARG A 628 14.58 23.32 14.31
N PRO A 629 14.01 24.52 14.49
CA PRO A 629 14.80 25.74 14.53
C PRO A 629 15.65 25.76 15.81
N THR A 630 16.97 25.78 15.64
CA THR A 630 17.98 25.88 16.71
C THR A 630 18.67 27.24 16.76
N ALA A 631 18.29 28.15 15.87
CA ALA A 631 18.90 29.47 15.69
C ALA A 631 18.22 30.55 16.54
N SER A 632 18.62 31.82 16.33
CA SER A 632 18.03 33.02 16.95
C SER A 632 16.49 33.04 16.97
N ALA A 633 15.93 33.83 17.90
CA ALA A 633 14.49 34.06 18.00
C ALA A 633 13.87 34.49 16.66
N HIS A 634 14.62 35.27 15.86
CA HIS A 634 14.17 35.73 14.55
C HIS A 634 13.90 34.58 13.57
N VAL A 635 14.75 33.53 13.57
CA VAL A 635 14.51 32.33 12.74
C VAL A 635 13.28 31.59 13.22
N MET A 636 13.09 31.45 14.54
CA MET A 636 11.92 30.78 15.11
C MET A 636 10.62 31.51 14.73
N VAL A 637 10.57 32.84 14.87
CA VAL A 637 9.43 33.68 14.44
C VAL A 637 9.13 33.47 12.96
N ASN A 638 10.15 33.52 12.11
CA ASN A 638 9.98 33.33 10.68
C ASN A 638 9.41 31.94 10.35
N ARG A 639 9.86 30.89 11.05
CA ARG A 639 9.32 29.54 10.86
C ARG A 639 7.87 29.43 11.30
N VAL A 640 7.51 30.00 12.44
CA VAL A 640 6.10 30.05 12.91
C VAL A 640 5.23 30.65 11.80
N PHE A 641 5.55 31.85 11.33
CA PHE A 641 4.75 32.51 10.30
C PHE A 641 4.71 31.74 8.97
N LEU A 642 5.86 31.24 8.48
CA LEU A 642 5.91 30.47 7.23
C LEU A 642 5.15 29.13 7.33
N SER A 643 5.20 28.47 8.49
CA SER A 643 4.49 27.23 8.73
C SER A 643 2.98 27.49 8.77
N SER A 644 2.52 28.54 9.45
CA SER A 644 1.12 28.99 9.48
C SER A 644 0.59 29.55 8.15
N GLY A 645 1.37 29.47 7.07
CA GLY A 645 0.95 29.82 5.73
C GLY A 645 1.19 31.26 5.29
N LEU A 646 1.90 32.07 6.09
CA LEU A 646 2.27 33.43 5.69
C LEU A 646 3.26 33.37 4.50
N HIS A 647 2.99 34.18 3.47
CA HIS A 647 3.85 34.25 2.28
C HIS A 647 5.24 34.80 2.64
N SER A 648 6.31 34.24 2.05
CA SER A 648 7.70 34.64 2.34
C SER A 648 7.97 36.13 2.10
N GLU A 649 7.39 36.68 1.03
CA GLU A 649 7.48 38.13 0.73
C GLU A 649 6.74 38.98 1.78
N ALA A 650 5.59 38.51 2.28
CA ALA A 650 4.88 39.19 3.35
C ALA A 650 5.73 39.24 4.63
N LEU A 651 6.39 38.13 4.94
CA LEU A 651 7.30 38.02 6.07
C LEU A 651 8.54 38.91 5.90
N ARG A 652 9.11 39.00 4.68
CA ARG A 652 10.23 39.91 4.37
C ARG A 652 9.86 41.36 4.63
N GLN A 653 8.64 41.77 4.24
CA GLN A 653 8.13 43.12 4.48
C GLN A 653 7.72 43.37 5.94
N LEU A 654 7.38 42.33 6.69
CA LEU A 654 7.16 42.40 8.14
C LEU A 654 8.47 42.64 8.89
N ASN A 655 9.56 41.99 8.44
CA ASN A 655 10.88 42.13 9.03
C ASN A 655 11.61 43.42 8.61
N ASN A 656 11.20 44.07 7.52
CA ASN A 656 11.78 45.32 7.04
C ASN A 656 10.68 46.35 6.69
N PRO A 657 10.12 47.05 7.70
CA PRO A 657 8.99 47.95 7.51
C PRO A 657 9.30 49.14 6.59
N ASP A 658 10.56 49.59 6.55
CA ASP A 658 11.01 50.72 5.71
C ASP A 658 11.02 50.38 4.21
N LYS A 659 11.01 49.09 3.86
CA LYS A 659 10.99 48.59 2.47
C LYS A 659 9.62 48.07 2.04
N ARG A 660 8.53 48.47 2.70
CA ARG A 660 7.16 48.08 2.32
C ARG A 660 6.78 48.65 0.95
N THR A 661 6.84 47.80 -0.07
CA THR A 661 6.44 48.14 -1.44
C THR A 661 4.97 47.82 -1.73
N LYS A 662 4.31 47.00 -0.89
CA LYS A 662 2.94 46.53 -1.08
C LYS A 662 2.15 46.57 0.23
N ASP A 663 0.82 46.71 0.12
CA ASP A 663 -0.07 46.64 1.29
C ASP A 663 0.01 45.24 1.93
N PRO A 664 0.36 45.13 3.24
CA PRO A 664 0.40 43.85 3.97
C PRO A 664 -0.90 43.04 3.85
N ARG A 665 -2.05 43.71 3.71
CA ARG A 665 -3.35 43.06 3.54
C ARG A 665 -3.46 42.34 2.19
N PHE A 666 -2.74 42.78 1.17
CA PHE A 666 -2.72 42.15 -0.14
C PHE A 666 -1.83 40.90 -0.13
N LEU A 667 -0.67 40.97 0.52
CA LEU A 667 0.24 39.83 0.63
C LEU A 667 -0.30 38.73 1.55
N ALA A 668 -1.04 39.11 2.61
CA ALA A 668 -1.76 38.15 3.46
C ALA A 668 -2.89 37.41 2.72
N LYS A 669 -3.40 37.96 1.61
CA LYS A 669 -4.42 37.31 0.76
C LYS A 669 -3.82 36.41 -0.31
N GLN A 670 -2.51 36.45 -0.55
CA GLN A 670 -1.89 35.55 -1.52
C GLN A 670 -1.94 34.12 -0.99
N LYS A 671 -2.64 33.26 -1.72
CA LYS A 671 -2.66 31.83 -1.42
C LYS A 671 -1.23 31.30 -1.52
N THR A 672 -0.70 30.82 -0.40
CA THR A 672 0.51 30.01 -0.43
C THR A 672 0.10 28.54 -0.57
N ASN A 673 1.01 27.70 -1.06
CA ASN A 673 0.80 26.25 -1.04
C ASN A 673 0.94 25.67 0.38
N ARG A 674 1.07 26.52 1.40
CA ARG A 674 1.26 26.13 2.80
C ARG A 674 0.07 26.62 3.61
N THR A 675 -0.64 25.71 4.22
CA THR A 675 -1.86 26.03 4.96
C THR A 675 -1.62 26.07 6.47
N GLY A 676 -0.45 25.67 6.96
CA GLY A 676 -0.24 25.34 8.38
C GLY A 676 -0.92 24.07 8.84
N ASN A 677 -1.84 23.55 8.03
CA ASN A 677 -2.59 22.36 8.37
C ASN A 677 -1.67 21.13 8.32
N VAL A 678 -1.71 20.38 9.41
CA VAL A 678 -1.21 19.02 9.48
C VAL A 678 -2.05 18.16 8.53
N THR A 679 -1.36 17.53 7.59
CA THR A 679 -1.97 16.66 6.59
C THR A 679 -1.51 15.24 6.83
N LEU A 680 -2.30 14.28 6.34
CA LEU A 680 -1.88 12.88 6.30
C LEU A 680 -0.52 12.78 5.61
N SER A 681 0.36 11.93 6.12
CA SER A 681 1.60 11.60 5.39
C SER A 681 1.22 11.07 3.99
N PRO A 682 2.09 11.22 2.96
CA PRO A 682 1.78 10.72 1.63
C PRO A 682 1.35 9.25 1.63
N PHE A 683 1.98 8.42 2.48
CA PHE A 683 1.66 7.02 2.62
C PHE A 683 0.28 6.78 3.25
N MET A 684 -0.07 7.54 4.30
CA MET A 684 -1.41 7.49 4.89
C MET A 684 -2.49 8.03 3.96
N GLY A 685 -2.19 9.03 3.12
CA GLY A 685 -3.09 9.49 2.08
C GLY A 685 -3.42 8.40 1.06
N ILE A 686 -2.41 7.63 0.63
CA ILE A 686 -2.60 6.45 -0.25
C ILE A 686 -3.46 5.38 0.45
N LEU A 687 -3.19 5.13 1.72
CA LEU A 687 -3.96 4.17 2.52
C LEU A 687 -5.40 4.63 2.78
N SER A 688 -5.60 5.93 3.03
CA SER A 688 -6.93 6.54 3.17
C SER A 688 -7.70 6.40 1.86
N ASP A 689 -7.11 6.73 0.71
CA ASP A 689 -7.77 6.55 -0.59
C ASP A 689 -8.22 5.10 -0.81
N TYR A 690 -7.40 4.13 -0.39
CA TYR A 690 -7.77 2.73 -0.43
C TYR A 690 -8.96 2.41 0.47
N LEU A 691 -8.94 2.84 1.74
CA LEU A 691 -9.99 2.56 2.73
C LEU A 691 -11.32 3.26 2.39
N HIS A 692 -11.28 4.36 1.66
CA HIS A 692 -12.44 5.10 1.15
C HIS A 692 -12.97 4.59 -0.20
N ASP A 693 -12.49 3.45 -0.70
CA ASP A 693 -12.84 2.92 -2.03
C ASP A 693 -12.53 3.87 -3.20
N LYS A 694 -11.65 4.87 -3.01
CA LYS A 694 -11.19 5.75 -4.09
C LYS A 694 -10.19 5.05 -4.99
N ASP A 695 -9.48 4.05 -4.46
CA ASP A 695 -8.49 3.24 -5.17
C ASP A 695 -8.67 1.74 -4.91
N THR A 696 -8.31 0.94 -5.92
CA THR A 696 -8.20 -0.51 -5.76
C THR A 696 -6.91 -0.87 -5.05
N ILE A 697 -6.89 -1.98 -4.29
CA ILE A 697 -5.68 -2.46 -3.61
C ILE A 697 -4.48 -2.57 -4.57
N GLN A 698 -4.69 -2.98 -5.83
CA GLN A 698 -3.61 -3.05 -6.83
C GLN A 698 -2.98 -1.68 -7.09
N ARG A 699 -3.80 -0.65 -7.29
CA ARG A 699 -3.31 0.72 -7.51
C ARG A 699 -2.65 1.28 -6.25
N THR A 700 -3.20 0.99 -5.07
CA THR A 700 -2.62 1.33 -3.78
C THR A 700 -1.20 0.80 -3.64
N LEU A 701 -0.96 -0.49 -3.96
CA LEU A 701 0.38 -1.08 -3.87
C LEU A 701 1.39 -0.42 -4.82
N TYR A 702 0.98 -0.06 -6.04
CA TYR A 702 1.85 0.68 -6.96
C TYR A 702 2.18 2.09 -6.44
N ARG A 703 1.19 2.82 -5.91
CA ARG A 703 1.41 4.15 -5.33
C ARG A 703 2.31 4.09 -4.09
N MET A 704 2.15 3.07 -3.25
CA MET A 704 3.01 2.84 -2.08
C MET A 704 4.44 2.53 -2.49
N ASP A 705 4.63 1.67 -3.50
CA ASP A 705 5.94 1.39 -4.08
C ASP A 705 6.60 2.67 -4.63
N ASP A 706 5.85 3.49 -5.38
CA ASP A 706 6.35 4.77 -5.91
C ASP A 706 6.75 5.74 -4.79
N GLU A 707 5.98 5.84 -3.70
CA GLU A 707 6.32 6.68 -2.56
C GLU A 707 7.52 6.13 -1.78
N MET A 708 7.66 4.81 -1.59
CA MET A 708 8.85 4.21 -0.98
C MET A 708 10.11 4.50 -1.80
N VAL A 709 10.01 4.40 -3.12
CA VAL A 709 11.10 4.80 -4.03
C VAL A 709 11.41 6.28 -3.90
N ALA A 710 10.39 7.14 -3.78
CA ALA A 710 10.57 8.57 -3.59
C ALA A 710 11.24 8.89 -2.25
N GLN A 711 10.85 8.23 -1.15
CA GLN A 711 11.47 8.37 0.16
C GLN A 711 12.94 7.96 0.14
N ALA A 712 13.25 6.76 -0.38
CA ALA A 712 14.63 6.29 -0.50
C ALA A 712 15.50 7.23 -1.37
N LYS A 713 14.92 7.87 -2.40
CA LYS A 713 15.61 8.93 -3.16
C LYS A 713 15.89 10.17 -2.31
N ARG A 714 14.92 10.65 -1.52
CA ARG A 714 15.09 11.81 -0.63
C ARG A 714 16.20 11.56 0.39
N GLU A 715 16.23 10.36 0.99
CA GLU A 715 17.28 9.94 1.92
C GLU A 715 18.66 9.94 1.25
N LEU A 716 18.79 9.36 0.06
CA LEU A 716 20.07 9.34 -0.69
C LEU A 716 20.59 10.73 -1.05
N VAL A 717 19.70 11.67 -1.39
CA VAL A 717 20.08 13.06 -1.71
C VAL A 717 20.66 13.77 -0.49
N GLY A 718 20.10 13.53 0.70
CA GLY A 718 20.64 14.05 1.96
C GLY A 718 22.10 13.64 2.21
N PHE A 719 22.51 12.46 1.73
CA PHE A 719 23.87 11.95 1.94
C PHE A 719 24.88 12.28 0.82
N LYS A 720 24.45 12.42 -0.44
CA LYS A 720 25.38 12.46 -1.59
C LYS A 720 25.34 13.75 -2.44
N GLY A 721 24.58 14.75 -2.02
CA GLY A 721 24.39 15.99 -2.77
C GLY A 721 23.60 15.78 -4.08
N PRO A 722 23.22 16.88 -4.77
CA PRO A 722 22.27 16.86 -5.88
C PRO A 722 22.71 16.11 -7.15
N LYS A 723 23.96 15.61 -7.21
CA LYS A 723 24.54 15.00 -8.43
C LYS A 723 24.51 13.46 -8.46
N SER A 724 24.17 12.77 -7.37
CA SER A 724 24.14 11.30 -7.32
C SER A 724 22.86 10.73 -7.95
N ARG A 725 22.88 10.46 -9.26
CA ARG A 725 21.76 9.91 -10.05
C ARG A 725 21.54 8.39 -9.92
N SER A 726 21.93 7.75 -8.81
CA SER A 726 21.69 6.30 -8.69
C SER A 726 20.19 6.01 -8.78
N PRO A 727 19.73 5.20 -9.75
CA PRO A 727 18.31 4.90 -9.88
C PRO A 727 17.89 3.99 -8.72
N VAL A 728 17.17 4.56 -7.74
CA VAL A 728 16.42 3.75 -6.77
C VAL A 728 15.39 2.95 -7.56
N LYS A 729 15.47 1.63 -7.42
CA LYS A 729 14.64 0.65 -8.11
C LYS A 729 13.31 0.46 -7.40
N SER A 730 12.30 0.05 -8.15
CA SER A 730 10.97 -0.27 -7.60
C SER A 730 11.06 -1.54 -6.78
N TYR A 731 10.54 -1.54 -5.55
CA TYR A 731 10.56 -2.72 -4.70
C TYR A 731 9.64 -3.79 -5.27
N LEU A 732 8.44 -3.39 -5.67
CA LEU A 732 7.44 -4.28 -6.27
C LEU A 732 7.93 -4.87 -7.60
N LYS A 733 8.65 -4.09 -8.44
CA LYS A 733 9.14 -4.55 -9.74
C LYS A 733 10.49 -5.23 -9.67
N ASP A 734 11.41 -4.84 -8.79
CA ASP A 734 12.81 -5.27 -8.87
C ASP A 734 13.30 -6.12 -7.68
N SER A 735 12.66 -6.05 -6.50
CA SER A 735 13.16 -6.70 -5.27
C SER A 735 12.52 -8.07 -4.97
N GLY A 736 11.42 -8.40 -5.66
CA GLY A 736 10.63 -9.62 -5.39
C GLY A 736 9.48 -9.36 -4.42
N HIS A 737 8.50 -10.26 -4.43
CA HIS A 737 7.24 -10.07 -3.71
C HIS A 737 7.41 -10.00 -2.18
N ILE A 738 8.21 -10.89 -1.60
CA ILE A 738 8.47 -10.91 -0.16
C ILE A 738 9.27 -9.69 0.30
N ALA A 739 10.32 -9.31 -0.44
CA ALA A 739 11.11 -8.13 -0.11
C ALA A 739 10.26 -6.85 -0.16
N PHE A 740 9.32 -6.74 -1.11
CA PHE A 740 8.35 -5.66 -1.15
C PHE A 740 7.46 -5.67 0.10
N LEU A 741 6.91 -6.83 0.49
CA LEU A 741 6.06 -6.94 1.68
C LEU A 741 6.80 -6.62 2.99
N GLN A 742 8.07 -7.01 3.12
CA GLN A 742 8.90 -6.66 4.27
C GLN A 742 9.18 -5.15 4.35
N ALA A 743 9.47 -4.53 3.21
CA ALA A 743 9.66 -3.08 3.16
C ALA A 743 8.34 -2.34 3.43
N LEU A 744 7.19 -2.91 3.01
CA LEU A 744 5.86 -2.41 3.31
C LEU A 744 5.51 -2.56 4.80
N GLU A 745 5.91 -3.65 5.46
CA GLU A 745 5.73 -3.85 6.90
C GLU A 745 6.40 -2.73 7.71
N VAL A 746 7.61 -2.32 7.33
CA VAL A 746 8.30 -1.19 7.97
C VAL A 746 7.49 0.10 7.88
N GLN A 747 6.91 0.38 6.71
CA GLN A 747 6.08 1.58 6.50
C GLN A 747 4.78 1.51 7.30
N MET A 748 4.12 0.35 7.32
CA MET A 748 2.89 0.16 8.08
C MET A 748 3.13 0.28 9.60
N ASN A 749 4.26 -0.19 10.10
CA ASN A 749 4.65 -0.01 11.51
C ASN A 749 4.86 1.47 11.87
N GLN A 750 5.30 2.32 10.93
CA GLN A 750 5.38 3.77 11.15
C GLN A 750 3.99 4.40 11.23
N ILE A 751 3.05 3.96 10.38
CA ILE A 751 1.66 4.42 10.42
C ILE A 751 0.99 4.04 11.75
N ASP A 752 1.26 2.85 12.25
CA ASP A 752 0.68 2.39 13.53
C ASP A 752 1.11 3.28 14.71
N ARG A 753 2.35 3.78 14.69
CA ARG A 753 2.82 4.79 15.65
C ARG A 753 2.07 6.12 15.53
N ILE A 754 1.68 6.51 14.31
CA ILE A 754 0.86 7.70 14.09
C ILE A 754 -0.54 7.46 14.68
N PHE A 755 -1.18 6.32 14.41
CA PHE A 755 -2.49 5.98 14.99
C PHE A 755 -2.50 5.90 16.52
N ALA A 756 -1.37 5.54 17.12
CA ALA A 756 -1.21 5.53 18.58
C ALA A 756 -1.19 6.95 19.19
N THR A 757 -0.91 7.99 18.39
CA THR A 757 -0.82 9.36 18.87
C THR A 757 -2.22 9.94 19.13
N ASP A 758 -2.39 10.62 20.26
CA ASP A 758 -3.66 11.25 20.64
C ASP A 758 -3.62 12.76 20.39
N GLY A 759 -3.69 13.15 19.12
CA GLY A 759 -3.60 14.54 18.71
C GLY A 759 -4.68 15.44 19.34
N ILE A 760 -5.88 14.91 19.55
CA ILE A 760 -7.00 15.65 20.16
C ILE A 760 -6.75 15.88 21.65
N GLY A 761 -6.41 14.83 22.40
CA GLY A 761 -6.08 14.97 23.82
C GLY A 761 -4.89 15.91 24.04
N LEU A 762 -3.88 15.83 23.17
CA LEU A 762 -2.73 16.73 23.20
C LEU A 762 -3.13 18.18 22.89
N SER A 763 -3.99 18.41 21.90
CA SER A 763 -4.50 19.74 21.56
C SER A 763 -5.31 20.36 22.71
N ARG A 764 -6.22 19.61 23.34
CA ARG A 764 -6.99 20.08 24.52
C ARG A 764 -6.06 20.43 25.67
N THR A 765 -5.05 19.59 25.91
CA THR A 765 -4.02 19.86 26.92
C THR A 765 -3.25 21.15 26.62
N CYS A 766 -2.88 21.38 25.36
CA CYS A 766 -2.20 22.62 24.95
C CYS A 766 -3.07 23.85 25.19
N THR A 767 -4.37 23.79 24.88
CA THR A 767 -5.32 24.89 25.15
C THR A 767 -5.38 25.19 26.66
N ALA A 768 -5.58 24.17 27.50
CA ALA A 768 -5.63 24.37 28.96
C ALA A 768 -4.30 24.93 29.53
N LEU A 769 -3.16 24.48 29.01
CA LEU A 769 -1.85 25.02 29.40
C LEU A 769 -1.70 26.48 28.96
N PHE A 770 -2.20 26.88 27.78
CA PHE A 770 -2.17 28.27 27.35
C PHE A 770 -3.05 29.17 28.22
N GLU A 771 -4.22 28.68 28.65
CA GLU A 771 -5.07 29.39 29.60
C GLU A 771 -4.33 29.61 30.92
N GLU A 772 -3.69 28.58 31.47
CA GLU A 772 -2.88 28.67 32.70
C GLU A 772 -1.68 29.63 32.54
N ILE A 773 -0.97 29.57 31.39
CA ILE A 773 0.14 30.50 31.10
C ILE A 773 -0.38 31.93 31.03
N THR A 774 -1.52 32.15 30.37
CA THR A 774 -2.11 33.48 30.22
C THR A 774 -2.52 34.04 31.57
N LEU A 775 -3.25 33.27 32.38
CA LEU A 775 -3.65 33.64 33.75
C LEU A 775 -2.44 33.99 34.63
N ASN A 776 -1.37 33.19 34.59
CA ASN A 776 -0.17 33.45 35.38
C ASN A 776 0.67 34.62 34.83
N ALA A 777 0.46 35.02 33.57
CA ALA A 777 1.15 36.13 32.91
C ALA A 777 0.31 37.43 32.85
N GLU A 778 -0.97 37.41 33.28
CA GLU A 778 -1.93 38.51 33.13
C GLU A 778 -1.43 39.86 33.66
N PHE A 779 -0.64 39.86 34.73
CA PHE A 779 -0.04 41.09 35.27
C PHE A 779 0.90 41.79 34.26
N GLN A 780 1.53 41.03 33.36
CA GLN A 780 2.44 41.55 32.32
C GLN A 780 1.77 41.69 30.95
N LEU A 781 0.74 40.89 30.65
CA LEU A 781 0.01 40.88 29.38
C LEU A 781 -1.05 41.98 29.25
N SER A 782 -1.58 42.46 30.37
CA SER A 782 -2.70 43.43 30.43
C SER A 782 -2.46 44.75 29.70
N THR A 783 -1.20 45.14 29.44
CA THR A 783 -0.85 46.39 28.75
C THR A 783 -1.06 46.37 27.22
N LEU A 784 -1.39 45.23 26.62
CA LEU A 784 -1.53 45.06 25.17
C LEU A 784 -2.88 44.45 24.74
N ALA A 785 -3.81 44.24 25.68
CA ALA A 785 -5.02 43.44 25.51
C ALA A 785 -6.13 44.17 24.72
N GLY A 786 -6.31 43.78 23.46
CA GLY A 786 -7.50 44.09 22.66
C GLY A 786 -8.10 42.88 21.93
N ARG A 787 -7.51 41.68 22.08
CA ARG A 787 -8.00 40.44 21.46
C ARG A 787 -7.87 39.28 22.45
N LYS A 788 -8.92 38.46 22.51
CA LYS A 788 -9.02 37.27 23.36
C LYS A 788 -7.97 36.20 22.99
N ASP A 789 -7.20 35.80 23.99
CA ASP A 789 -6.96 34.42 24.45
C ASP A 789 -6.79 33.33 23.38
N ASP A 790 -5.81 33.47 22.47
CA ASP A 790 -5.32 32.32 21.68
C ASP A 790 -3.84 32.05 21.95
N GLY A 791 -3.44 30.77 21.98
CA GLY A 791 -2.07 30.36 22.27
C GLY A 791 -1.06 30.91 21.25
N PHE A 792 -1.52 31.19 20.03
CA PHE A 792 -0.71 31.79 18.98
C PHE A 792 -0.28 33.23 19.32
N SER A 793 -1.16 34.03 19.92
CA SER A 793 -0.82 35.38 20.39
C SER A 793 0.22 35.35 21.51
N CYS A 794 0.08 34.42 22.45
CA CYS A 794 1.06 34.21 23.52
C CYS A 794 2.45 33.85 22.96
N LEU A 795 2.50 32.89 22.03
CA LEU A 795 3.73 32.51 21.32
C LEU A 795 4.35 33.69 20.55
N ALA A 796 3.55 34.35 19.70
CA ALA A 796 4.03 35.41 18.83
C ALA A 796 4.60 36.58 19.65
N MET A 797 3.96 36.91 20.76
CA MET A 797 4.45 37.93 21.67
C MET A 797 5.78 37.52 22.32
N MET A 798 5.87 36.32 22.91
CA MET A 798 7.09 35.82 23.54
C MET A 798 8.28 35.89 22.56
N LEU A 799 8.12 35.29 21.37
CA LEU A 799 9.19 35.25 20.39
C LEU A 799 9.53 36.64 19.82
N ARG A 800 8.54 37.53 19.63
CA ARG A 800 8.80 38.89 19.16
C ARG A 800 9.61 39.69 20.18
N ARG A 801 9.36 39.51 21.48
CA ARG A 801 10.14 40.19 22.53
C ARG A 801 11.59 39.71 22.59
N PHE A 802 11.85 38.43 22.34
CA PHE A 802 13.23 37.96 22.15
C PHE A 802 13.89 38.59 20.91
N VAL A 803 13.17 38.75 19.79
CA VAL A 803 13.70 39.46 18.61
C VAL A 803 13.99 40.92 18.92
N ASP A 804 13.08 41.62 19.59
CA ASP A 804 13.26 43.02 20.00
C ASP A 804 14.45 43.16 20.96
N ALA A 805 14.65 42.18 21.86
CA ALA A 805 15.80 42.12 22.77
C ALA A 805 17.13 41.94 22.02
N ASP A 806 17.17 41.05 21.04
CA ASP A 806 18.33 40.85 20.15
C ASP A 806 18.66 42.14 19.35
N GLN A 807 17.66 42.99 19.11
CA GLN A 807 17.80 44.29 18.45
C GLN A 807 18.11 45.46 19.40
N GLY A 808 18.27 45.20 20.71
CA GLY A 808 18.62 46.21 21.70
C GLY A 808 17.45 47.09 22.17
N VAL A 809 16.20 46.66 21.99
CA VAL A 809 15.03 47.38 22.52
C VAL A 809 15.01 47.28 24.04
N MET A 810 15.11 48.43 24.72
CA MET A 810 15.12 48.52 26.18
C MET A 810 13.88 47.85 26.80
N GLY A 811 14.08 47.02 27.83
CA GLY A 811 13.02 46.31 28.55
C GLY A 811 12.40 45.11 27.82
N ALA A 812 12.66 44.93 26.51
CA ALA A 812 12.09 43.81 25.75
C ALA A 812 12.59 42.45 26.27
N ARG A 813 13.86 42.38 26.67
CA ARG A 813 14.46 41.17 27.24
C ARG A 813 13.77 40.75 28.52
N GLU A 814 13.63 41.64 29.49
CA GLU A 814 13.00 41.34 30.80
C GLU A 814 11.58 40.79 30.63
N VAL A 815 10.80 41.38 29.73
CA VAL A 815 9.45 40.89 29.40
C VAL A 815 9.50 39.51 28.75
N ALA A 816 10.43 39.29 27.80
CA ALA A 816 10.59 37.98 27.13
C ALA A 816 10.98 36.88 28.12
N GLU A 817 12.00 37.14 28.96
CA GLU A 817 12.50 36.19 29.95
C GLU A 817 11.45 35.88 31.02
N SER A 818 10.63 36.86 31.40
CA SER A 818 9.53 36.69 32.34
C SER A 818 8.41 35.80 31.77
N VAL A 819 7.92 36.10 30.56
CA VAL A 819 6.90 35.27 29.88
C VAL A 819 7.43 33.85 29.64
N ALA A 820 8.67 33.72 29.18
CA ALA A 820 9.32 32.42 28.99
C ALA A 820 9.49 31.66 30.31
N GLY A 821 9.83 32.36 31.39
CA GLY A 821 9.92 31.81 32.74
C GLY A 821 8.59 31.26 33.25
N THR A 822 7.50 32.01 33.08
CA THR A 822 6.15 31.57 33.43
C THR A 822 5.72 30.37 32.59
N ALA A 823 5.89 30.44 31.27
CA ALA A 823 5.55 29.33 30.37
C ALA A 823 6.33 28.06 30.71
N ALA A 824 7.64 28.18 30.97
CA ALA A 824 8.46 27.04 31.38
C ALA A 824 8.09 26.52 32.78
N ALA A 825 7.66 27.37 33.71
CA ALA A 825 7.20 26.93 35.02
C ALA A 825 5.91 26.10 34.92
N VAL A 826 4.92 26.57 34.14
CA VAL A 826 3.67 25.84 33.87
C VAL A 826 3.96 24.50 33.20
N LEU A 827 4.75 24.51 32.11
CA LEU A 827 5.11 23.28 31.39
C LEU A 827 5.88 22.29 32.27
N ARG A 828 6.85 22.74 33.08
CA ARG A 828 7.53 21.87 34.06
C ARG A 828 6.56 21.29 35.07
N GLY A 829 5.64 22.10 35.59
CA GLY A 829 4.60 21.64 36.51
C GLY A 829 3.78 20.49 35.92
N TYR A 830 3.36 20.62 34.67
CA TYR A 830 2.63 19.58 33.93
C TYR A 830 3.51 18.35 33.61
N ILE A 831 4.73 18.54 33.11
CA ILE A 831 5.66 17.44 32.77
C ILE A 831 6.01 16.63 34.02
N ARG A 832 6.28 17.27 35.17
CA ARG A 832 6.58 16.60 36.44
C ARG A 832 5.42 15.79 37.01
N LYS A 833 4.18 16.17 36.69
CA LYS A 833 2.99 15.37 37.00
C LYS A 833 2.82 14.17 36.07
N GLY A 834 3.82 13.89 35.23
CA GLY A 834 3.84 12.77 34.28
C GLY A 834 3.07 13.04 32.99
N GLY A 835 2.76 14.31 32.69
CA GLY A 835 1.95 14.67 31.54
C GLY A 835 0.54 14.09 31.57
N LYS A 836 -0.04 13.96 32.78
CA LYS A 836 -1.39 13.43 33.00
C LYS A 836 -2.24 14.40 33.80
N GLY A 837 -3.53 14.42 33.48
CA GLY A 837 -4.52 15.33 34.05
C GLY A 837 -4.55 16.67 33.30
N MET A 838 -5.75 17.22 33.12
CA MET A 838 -5.86 18.61 32.70
C MET A 838 -5.34 19.49 33.85
N PRO A 839 -4.58 20.56 33.57
CA PRO A 839 -4.39 21.63 34.54
C PRO A 839 -5.77 22.06 35.05
N GLN A 840 -5.93 22.12 36.37
CA GLN A 840 -7.19 22.54 37.01
C GLN A 840 -7.27 24.05 37.07
#